data_AF-A0A9W9YK64-F1
#
_entry.id   AF-A0A9W9YK64-F1
#
_cell.length_a   1.000
_cell.length_b   1.000
_cell.length_c   1.000
_cell.angle_alpha   90.00
_cell.angle_beta   90.00
_cell.angle_gamma   90.00
#
_symmetry.space_group_name_H-M   'P 1'
#
loop_
_entity.id
_entity.type
_entity.pdbx_description
1 polymer ?
#
loop_
_entity_poly.entity_id
_entity_poly.type
_entity_poly.pdbx_seq_one_letter_code
_entity_poly.pdbx_strand_id
1 'polypeptide(L)'
;MDGSQKRSHVATGNTPHKPADKKSREEITSPVRRTLGFQERKSPLQKASRRLLQKARLVRSPKSPKQLPSTSKGSIPWQRKEQVALVQFVALFDDLKKDGTEWPTFGTRHEYWNKAAAFVQETTGTEFQRSGSSIRQQVMCELKHKFKTVSEAEDALGITVESYLEESPGCPAGLSGDSQQLSVSPALLGKMKSLAASQISDLVVEGLASLARGKRGDSFVTVVTGILMNLFEQEGVDVIAILDKLYIWVANKKGITSNPRTFVQLSLDAMKRLEDNSKVNLVFKFCQGLALDRPDKSGPLIPIHRMPFGLMQHCIEFFTCTNVMQIKEPRDFKLWHETMVTEFPERMQRLLAGPMWSGLDPQDMRDPLKARVNVPCSSKATQHRQDKKSLFTSTTDVQLAAFDQLKEANPDGRFWLKLDATDLKEALMESVSGVWNGDVDMGDGMLQELRRVYDGRVSLVGSVAAIHNRDSLEVELRKCVDSLDVDIPFLDEGFQLAVQDYRKKFDNRSTPEEKLKNANWNVVEFQTLLQQAQELKEAYEEQLSYLNPAVPHDLQAIRTSLRGLVSEAKSYLRNLFKKKRVAATHVLVLMLSDERRSKKPYALPVRYVPYRSLRDQYVRDLTKNVKIAMLDAGLILVGTCTDGEFCSLRSRGETRALHLWQLIHDARESVQKLSKNTLLEMLILLHLTGALLLLDQTVLFQTHVILELDELINGGLCLEDAVTYIRGRLVPAGYTPYPFRKNTEESLLDKLRSVVATYTFRHRIRELQEEGVDFTQHLYVPEVDPVTGRVRHDRADHNHLLKRIAKHVRDGGYTAFNYEAFFRCAS
;
A
#
# COMPACT_ATOMS: atom_id res chain seq x y z
N MET A 1 45.59 -26.26 2.34
CA MET A 1 45.23 -25.62 1.06
C MET A 1 43.96 -26.29 0.55
N ASP A 2 42.89 -26.30 1.33
CA ASP A 2 42.01 -25.20 1.82
C ASP A 2 41.11 -24.72 0.69
N GLY A 3 39.79 -24.73 0.78
CA GLY A 3 38.92 -24.88 1.94
C GLY A 3 37.78 -23.87 1.82
N SER A 4 36.56 -24.37 1.66
CA SER A 4 35.29 -23.65 1.60
C SER A 4 35.06 -22.69 2.79
N GLN A 5 34.24 -21.63 2.62
CA GLN A 5 33.00 -21.44 3.40
C GLN A 5 32.22 -20.15 3.08
N LYS A 6 30.88 -20.30 3.13
CA LYS A 6 29.86 -19.24 3.26
C LYS A 6 30.06 -18.44 4.55
N ARG A 7 29.76 -17.13 4.54
CA ARG A 7 29.57 -16.34 5.77
C ARG A 7 28.16 -15.79 5.93
N SER A 8 27.77 -15.84 7.20
CA SER A 8 26.56 -15.45 7.90
C SER A 8 26.49 -13.95 8.21
N HIS A 9 25.30 -13.54 8.66
CA HIS A 9 24.98 -12.29 9.34
C HIS A 9 26.07 -11.81 10.33
N VAL A 10 26.34 -10.50 10.30
CA VAL A 10 27.00 -9.77 11.38
C VAL A 10 26.14 -8.55 11.71
N ALA A 11 25.64 -8.55 12.95
CA ALA A 11 25.25 -7.36 13.68
C ALA A 11 26.52 -6.67 14.17
N THR A 12 26.64 -5.35 14.00
CA THR A 12 27.53 -4.51 14.81
C THR A 12 26.99 -3.09 14.86
N GLY A 13 26.52 -2.70 16.04
CA GLY A 13 26.70 -1.33 16.51
C GLY A 13 28.15 -1.16 16.94
N ASN A 14 28.67 0.07 16.85
CA ASN A 14 29.89 0.49 17.53
C ASN A 14 29.82 1.99 17.82
N THR A 15 29.97 2.33 19.10
CA THR A 15 30.50 3.61 19.60
C THR A 15 31.79 3.30 20.38
N PRO A 16 32.77 4.23 20.48
CA PRO A 16 34.18 3.86 20.56
C PRO A 16 34.87 4.11 21.92
N HIS A 17 36.01 3.42 22.08
CA HIS A 17 37.21 3.68 22.92
C HIS A 17 37.16 3.56 24.47
N LYS A 18 37.88 2.57 25.04
CA LYS A 18 39.29 2.66 25.53
C LYS A 18 39.80 1.29 26.09
N PRO A 19 41.14 1.07 26.22
CA PRO A 19 41.78 -0.26 26.23
C PRO A 19 42.45 -0.69 27.56
N ALA A 20 43.03 -1.92 27.53
CA ALA A 20 43.88 -2.64 28.51
C ALA A 20 43.10 -3.38 29.63
N ASP A 21 43.30 -4.68 29.90
CA ASP A 21 44.59 -5.33 30.18
C ASP A 21 44.62 -6.86 29.89
N LYS A 22 45.86 -7.37 29.83
CA LYS A 22 46.29 -8.74 29.52
C LYS A 22 45.96 -9.80 30.59
N LYS A 23 45.71 -11.06 30.15
CA LYS A 23 46.33 -12.36 30.56
C LYS A 23 45.36 -13.54 30.29
N SER A 24 45.66 -14.45 29.35
CA SER A 24 46.24 -15.81 29.52
C SER A 24 45.37 -16.75 30.38
N ARG A 25 45.11 -18.04 30.12
CA ARG A 25 45.59 -19.08 29.18
C ARG A 25 44.89 -20.40 29.64
N GLU A 26 44.74 -21.37 28.72
CA GLU A 26 44.56 -22.83 28.91
C GLU A 26 43.21 -23.46 29.35
N GLU A 27 42.52 -24.01 28.35
CA GLU A 27 42.34 -25.45 28.02
C GLU A 27 42.02 -26.56 29.06
N ILE A 28 40.89 -27.23 28.75
CA ILE A 28 40.59 -28.69 28.72
C ILE A 28 40.32 -29.44 30.04
N THR A 29 39.08 -29.96 30.17
CA THR A 29 38.74 -31.41 30.24
C THR A 29 37.23 -31.62 30.47
N SER A 30 36.64 -32.59 29.77
CA SER A 30 35.27 -33.14 29.97
C SER A 30 35.38 -34.50 30.71
N PRO A 31 34.31 -35.31 30.90
CA PRO A 31 32.89 -35.10 31.26
C PRO A 31 32.47 -36.05 32.45
N VAL A 32 31.19 -36.09 32.88
CA VAL A 32 30.44 -37.33 33.27
C VAL A 32 28.99 -37.04 33.71
N ARG A 33 28.11 -37.96 33.28
CA ARG A 33 26.68 -38.24 33.54
C ARG A 33 26.16 -38.06 34.99
N ARG A 34 24.84 -37.78 35.10
CA ARG A 34 23.86 -38.70 35.73
C ARG A 34 22.42 -38.46 35.27
N THR A 35 21.70 -39.58 35.18
CA THR A 35 20.41 -39.89 34.56
C THR A 35 19.29 -40.09 35.61
N LEU A 36 18.06 -40.25 35.08
CA LEU A 36 16.81 -40.82 35.65
C LEU A 36 15.78 -39.75 36.09
N GLY A 37 14.54 -39.66 35.59
CA GLY A 37 13.74 -40.48 34.65
C GLY A 37 12.47 -41.05 35.30
N PHE A 38 11.38 -41.14 34.51
CA PHE A 38 10.05 -41.80 34.69
C PHE A 38 8.85 -40.86 34.97
N GLN A 39 7.65 -40.99 34.36
CA GLN A 39 7.14 -41.68 33.15
C GLN A 39 5.68 -41.23 32.90
N GLU A 40 5.35 -40.89 31.65
CA GLU A 40 4.15 -41.31 30.87
C GLU A 40 2.77 -41.53 31.55
N ARG A 41 1.74 -40.83 31.02
CA ARG A 41 0.46 -41.45 30.58
C ARG A 41 -0.01 -40.82 29.27
N LYS A 42 -0.38 -41.68 28.31
CA LYS A 42 -0.92 -41.36 26.97
C LYS A 42 -2.45 -41.40 26.97
N SER A 43 -3.09 -40.61 26.10
CA SER A 43 -4.35 -41.01 25.45
C SER A 43 -4.55 -40.20 24.13
N PRO A 44 -5.37 -40.69 23.18
CA PRO A 44 -5.03 -40.68 21.76
C PRO A 44 -6.10 -40.01 20.88
N LEU A 45 -5.83 -38.83 20.32
CA LEU A 45 -6.57 -38.27 19.17
C LEU A 45 -5.91 -36.96 18.76
N GLN A 46 -5.04 -37.03 17.74
CA GLN A 46 -4.63 -35.93 16.83
C GLN A 46 -3.35 -36.31 16.03
N LYS A 47 -3.33 -37.52 15.47
CA LYS A 47 -2.43 -37.87 14.37
C LYS A 47 -3.26 -38.28 13.14
N ALA A 48 -4.01 -37.31 12.63
CA ALA A 48 -4.49 -37.30 11.27
C ALA A 48 -4.32 -35.85 10.75
N SER A 49 -3.88 -35.71 9.50
CA SER A 49 -3.78 -34.45 8.75
C SER A 49 -2.47 -33.66 8.76
N ARG A 50 -1.31 -34.30 8.99
CA ARG A 50 -0.02 -33.69 8.58
C ARG A 50 1.07 -34.70 8.17
N ARG A 51 0.72 -35.67 7.34
CA ARG A 51 1.67 -36.50 6.56
C ARG A 51 1.01 -37.01 5.28
N LEU A 52 0.90 -36.13 4.28
CA LEU A 52 0.75 -36.50 2.88
C LEU A 52 1.50 -35.45 2.06
N LEU A 53 2.36 -35.93 1.16
CA LEU A 53 3.24 -35.20 0.23
C LEU A 53 4.58 -34.69 0.79
N GLN A 54 5.48 -35.62 1.13
CA GLN A 54 6.76 -35.76 0.44
C GLN A 54 7.55 -36.98 0.99
N LYS A 55 8.03 -37.82 0.06
CA LYS A 55 9.07 -38.87 0.18
C LYS A 55 8.71 -40.23 0.80
N ALA A 56 8.18 -41.09 -0.06
CA ALA A 56 8.61 -42.49 -0.24
C ALA A 56 8.44 -42.77 -1.76
N ARG A 57 9.38 -43.33 -2.53
CA ARG A 57 10.15 -44.55 -2.33
C ARG A 57 11.46 -44.54 -3.14
N LEU A 58 12.49 -45.17 -2.59
CA LEU A 58 13.69 -45.66 -3.28
C LEU A 58 13.40 -47.05 -3.93
N VAL A 59 13.89 -47.28 -5.17
CA VAL A 59 14.79 -48.40 -5.64
C VAL A 59 14.32 -49.87 -5.36
N ARG A 60 14.26 -50.90 -6.26
CA ARG A 60 14.79 -51.28 -7.61
C ARG A 60 14.05 -52.54 -8.18
N SER A 61 13.84 -52.61 -9.52
CA SER A 61 13.72 -53.76 -10.52
C SER A 61 12.83 -55.01 -10.26
N PRO A 62 12.34 -55.84 -11.27
CA PRO A 62 12.69 -55.96 -12.71
C PRO A 62 11.52 -56.17 -13.74
N LYS A 63 11.89 -56.07 -15.04
CA LYS A 63 11.30 -56.56 -16.34
C LYS A 63 9.78 -56.89 -16.51
N SER A 64 9.13 -56.12 -17.41
CA SER A 64 8.18 -56.42 -18.54
C SER A 64 6.90 -57.27 -18.29
N PRO A 65 5.70 -56.96 -18.91
CA PRO A 65 5.53 -56.83 -20.36
C PRO A 65 4.45 -55.85 -20.93
N LYS A 66 4.65 -55.52 -22.21
CA LYS A 66 3.69 -55.14 -23.29
C LYS A 66 2.62 -54.08 -23.00
N GLN A 67 2.86 -52.85 -23.47
CA GLN A 67 1.82 -52.02 -24.07
C GLN A 67 2.02 -51.91 -25.58
N LEU A 68 0.90 -52.06 -26.28
CA LEU A 68 0.68 -52.14 -27.71
C LEU A 68 1.00 -50.81 -28.45
N PRO A 69 1.18 -50.87 -29.78
CA PRO A 69 1.97 -49.90 -30.52
C PRO A 69 1.24 -48.57 -30.70
N SER A 70 1.87 -47.47 -30.29
CA SER A 70 1.46 -46.15 -30.77
C SER A 70 1.92 -46.02 -32.22
N THR A 71 0.94 -46.00 -33.11
CA THR A 71 1.03 -45.73 -34.55
C THR A 71 2.21 -44.82 -34.91
N SER A 72 3.20 -45.41 -35.59
CA SER A 72 4.26 -44.70 -36.29
C SER A 72 3.62 -43.78 -37.34
N LYS A 73 3.54 -42.48 -37.05
CA LYS A 73 3.37 -41.47 -38.10
C LYS A 73 4.65 -41.53 -38.94
N GLY A 74 4.49 -41.86 -40.22
CA GLY A 74 5.59 -42.15 -41.14
C GLY A 74 6.72 -41.14 -41.04
N SER A 75 7.89 -41.61 -40.60
CA SER A 75 9.14 -40.85 -40.73
C SER A 75 9.40 -40.70 -42.22
N ILE A 76 9.21 -39.48 -42.75
CA ILE A 76 9.55 -39.17 -44.15
C ILE A 76 11.03 -39.52 -44.34
N PRO A 77 11.40 -40.47 -45.21
CA PRO A 77 12.78 -40.87 -45.40
C PRO A 77 13.59 -39.67 -45.91
N TRP A 78 14.85 -39.59 -45.50
CA TRP A 78 15.75 -38.54 -45.96
C TRP A 78 16.09 -38.76 -47.43
N GLN A 79 15.84 -37.74 -48.25
CA GLN A 79 16.23 -37.77 -49.65
C GLN A 79 17.71 -37.44 -49.81
N ARG A 80 18.36 -37.98 -50.85
CA ARG A 80 19.77 -37.72 -51.12
C ARG A 80 20.08 -36.23 -51.27
N LYS A 81 19.16 -35.46 -51.88
CA LYS A 81 19.29 -34.00 -52.04
C LYS A 81 19.25 -33.25 -50.70
N GLU A 82 18.43 -33.69 -49.74
CA GLU A 82 18.40 -33.12 -48.38
C GLU A 82 19.70 -33.40 -47.62
N GLN A 83 20.31 -34.57 -47.83
CA GLN A 83 21.59 -34.91 -47.22
C GLN A 83 22.75 -34.10 -47.82
N VAL A 84 22.72 -33.87 -49.14
CA VAL A 84 23.68 -32.99 -49.83
C VAL A 84 23.59 -31.57 -49.30
N ALA A 85 22.39 -30.97 -49.27
CA ALA A 85 22.20 -29.61 -48.74
C ALA A 85 22.58 -29.49 -47.26
N LEU A 86 22.36 -30.54 -46.47
CA LEU A 86 22.75 -30.56 -45.06
C LEU A 86 24.28 -30.60 -44.88
N VAL A 87 24.99 -31.40 -45.67
CA VAL A 87 26.46 -31.44 -45.64
C VAL A 87 27.05 -30.11 -46.15
N GLN A 88 26.48 -29.53 -47.20
CA GLN A 88 26.84 -28.19 -47.69
C GLN A 88 26.70 -27.13 -46.60
N PHE A 89 25.58 -27.11 -45.86
CA PHE A 89 25.40 -26.19 -44.74
C PHE A 89 26.47 -26.41 -43.65
N VAL A 90 26.81 -27.66 -43.33
CA VAL A 90 27.82 -27.94 -42.30
C VAL A 90 29.21 -27.50 -42.75
N ALA A 91 29.53 -27.59 -44.04
CA ALA A 91 30.79 -27.13 -44.62
C ALA A 91 30.87 -25.59 -44.71
N LEU A 92 29.81 -24.93 -45.19
CA LEU A 92 29.76 -23.46 -45.33
C LEU A 92 29.83 -22.72 -44.00
N PHE A 93 29.39 -23.35 -42.91
CA PHE A 93 29.35 -22.75 -41.57
C PHE A 93 30.32 -23.45 -40.60
N ASP A 94 31.48 -23.87 -41.09
CA ASP A 94 32.53 -24.52 -40.29
C ASP A 94 33.00 -23.65 -39.12
N ASP A 95 33.14 -22.35 -39.36
CA ASP A 95 33.60 -21.34 -38.39
C ASP A 95 32.74 -21.26 -37.12
N LEU A 96 31.50 -21.76 -37.18
CA LEU A 96 30.59 -21.79 -36.02
C LEU A 96 30.86 -22.98 -35.09
N LYS A 97 31.63 -24.01 -35.52
CA LYS A 97 31.98 -25.18 -34.70
C LYS A 97 32.93 -24.77 -33.55
N LYS A 98 32.93 -25.54 -32.46
CA LYS A 98 33.93 -25.38 -31.37
C LYS A 98 35.25 -26.04 -31.79
N ASP A 99 36.37 -25.35 -31.52
CA ASP A 99 37.73 -25.77 -31.89
C ASP A 99 38.00 -27.26 -31.61
N GLY A 100 38.38 -28.00 -32.66
CA GLY A 100 38.84 -29.39 -32.59
C GLY A 100 37.79 -30.49 -32.85
N THR A 101 36.59 -30.18 -33.35
CA THR A 101 35.57 -31.19 -33.72
C THR A 101 35.11 -31.10 -35.17
N GLU A 102 35.24 -32.20 -35.91
CA GLU A 102 34.88 -32.30 -37.34
C GLU A 102 33.38 -32.05 -37.61
N TRP A 103 32.51 -32.59 -36.75
CA TRP A 103 31.05 -32.47 -36.86
C TRP A 103 30.47 -31.58 -35.77
N PRO A 104 29.44 -30.75 -36.06
CA PRO A 104 28.81 -29.86 -35.08
C PRO A 104 28.17 -30.65 -33.91
N THR A 105 28.55 -30.34 -32.68
CA THR A 105 28.11 -31.07 -31.46
C THR A 105 27.12 -30.28 -30.58
N PHE A 106 26.42 -29.31 -31.15
CA PHE A 106 25.51 -28.45 -30.39
C PHE A 106 24.34 -29.22 -29.73
N GLY A 107 23.84 -28.66 -28.62
CA GLY A 107 22.66 -29.19 -27.90
C GLY A 107 21.39 -29.19 -28.76
N THR A 108 20.39 -30.01 -28.40
CA THR A 108 19.16 -30.22 -29.18
C THR A 108 18.31 -28.97 -29.43
N ARG A 109 18.44 -27.93 -28.59
CA ARG A 109 17.71 -26.66 -28.71
C ARG A 109 18.56 -25.53 -29.29
N HIS A 110 19.75 -25.82 -29.82
CA HIS A 110 20.64 -24.81 -30.37
C HIS A 110 20.13 -24.29 -31.71
N GLU A 111 20.22 -22.97 -31.92
CA GLU A 111 19.66 -22.28 -33.09
C GLU A 111 20.29 -22.76 -34.42
N TYR A 112 21.55 -23.21 -34.37
CA TYR A 112 22.26 -23.83 -35.51
C TYR A 112 21.42 -24.88 -36.25
N TRP A 113 20.69 -25.73 -35.52
CA TRP A 113 19.89 -26.79 -36.14
C TRP A 113 18.63 -26.27 -36.85
N ASN A 114 18.09 -25.13 -36.40
CA ASN A 114 16.96 -24.48 -37.08
C ASN A 114 17.42 -23.73 -38.33
N LYS A 115 18.63 -23.13 -38.31
CA LYS A 115 19.24 -22.54 -39.50
C LYS A 115 19.56 -23.59 -40.55
N ALA A 116 20.14 -24.73 -40.14
CA ALA A 116 20.35 -25.88 -41.02
C ALA A 116 19.04 -26.41 -41.62
N ALA A 117 17.96 -26.46 -40.83
CA ALA A 117 16.64 -26.87 -41.32
C ALA A 117 16.07 -25.92 -42.39
N ALA A 118 16.22 -24.61 -42.19
CA ALA A 118 15.79 -23.59 -43.16
C ALA A 118 16.60 -23.68 -44.45
N PHE A 119 17.93 -23.80 -44.35
CA PHE A 119 18.80 -23.94 -45.50
C PHE A 119 18.47 -25.20 -46.32
N VAL A 120 18.32 -26.36 -45.67
CA VAL A 120 17.94 -27.60 -46.38
C VAL A 120 16.60 -27.42 -47.11
N GLN A 121 15.62 -26.75 -46.51
CA GLN A 121 14.34 -26.51 -47.18
C GLN A 121 14.49 -25.57 -48.38
N GLU A 122 15.22 -24.47 -48.23
CA GLU A 122 15.46 -23.48 -49.27
C GLU A 122 16.23 -24.07 -50.46
N THR A 123 17.32 -24.79 -50.21
CA THR A 123 18.16 -25.40 -51.25
C THR A 123 17.47 -26.57 -51.95
N THR A 124 16.63 -27.36 -51.25
CA THR A 124 15.93 -28.50 -51.86
C THR A 124 14.57 -28.16 -52.43
N GLY A 125 14.02 -26.98 -52.11
CA GLY A 125 12.67 -26.57 -52.50
C GLY A 125 11.56 -27.47 -51.94
N THR A 126 11.79 -28.15 -50.82
CA THR A 126 10.84 -29.11 -50.26
C THR A 126 9.66 -28.38 -49.57
N GLU A 127 8.44 -28.87 -49.80
CA GLU A 127 7.22 -28.23 -49.25
C GLU A 127 7.13 -28.29 -47.71
N PHE A 128 7.92 -29.16 -47.06
CA PHE A 128 7.92 -29.30 -45.61
C PHE A 128 9.29 -29.03 -45.01
N GLN A 129 9.32 -28.27 -43.91
CA GLN A 129 10.53 -27.99 -43.15
C GLN A 129 10.81 -29.11 -42.14
N ARG A 130 12.03 -29.66 -42.16
CA ARG A 130 12.49 -30.62 -41.13
C ARG A 130 12.63 -29.91 -39.79
N SER A 131 12.32 -30.59 -38.68
CA SER A 131 12.59 -30.01 -37.34
C SER A 131 14.08 -29.99 -37.03
N GLY A 132 14.56 -28.98 -36.29
CA GLY A 132 15.97 -28.92 -35.86
C GLY A 132 16.42 -30.15 -35.07
N SER A 133 15.51 -30.80 -34.32
CA SER A 133 15.78 -32.09 -33.67
C SER A 133 16.03 -33.22 -34.67
N SER A 134 15.28 -33.25 -35.78
CA SER A 134 15.46 -34.25 -36.85
C SER A 134 16.78 -34.04 -37.60
N ILE A 135 17.15 -32.78 -37.87
CA ILE A 135 18.43 -32.42 -38.49
C ILE A 135 19.59 -32.87 -37.60
N ARG A 136 19.54 -32.55 -36.31
CA ARG A 136 20.57 -32.98 -35.35
C ARG A 136 20.68 -34.50 -35.28
N GLN A 137 19.54 -35.21 -35.26
CA GLN A 137 19.55 -36.67 -35.24
C GLN A 137 20.21 -37.23 -36.50
N GLN A 138 19.94 -36.65 -37.68
CA GLN A 138 20.55 -37.05 -38.93
C GLN A 138 22.07 -36.81 -38.94
N VAL A 139 22.52 -35.65 -38.45
CA VAL A 139 23.96 -35.34 -38.35
C VAL A 139 24.65 -36.27 -37.36
N MET A 140 24.10 -36.45 -36.16
CA MET A 140 24.77 -37.13 -35.05
C MET A 140 24.69 -38.65 -35.11
N CYS A 141 23.59 -39.21 -35.62
CA CYS A 141 23.35 -40.67 -35.62
C CYS A 141 23.62 -41.32 -36.98
N GLU A 142 23.47 -40.59 -38.09
CA GLU A 142 23.66 -41.16 -39.44
C GLU A 142 24.95 -40.65 -40.09
N LEU A 143 25.09 -39.33 -40.29
CA LEU A 143 26.22 -38.77 -41.06
C LEU A 143 27.55 -38.90 -40.31
N LYS A 144 27.61 -38.51 -39.03
CA LYS A 144 28.80 -38.67 -38.19
C LYS A 144 29.21 -40.13 -37.97
N HIS A 145 28.25 -41.06 -38.05
CA HIS A 145 28.55 -42.49 -37.89
C HIS A 145 29.06 -43.12 -39.20
N LYS A 146 28.60 -42.61 -40.35
CA LYS A 146 29.00 -43.08 -41.69
C LYS A 146 30.29 -42.44 -42.21
N PHE A 147 30.57 -41.19 -41.83
CA PHE A 147 31.72 -40.42 -42.31
C PHE A 147 32.51 -39.84 -41.15
N LYS A 148 33.82 -40.03 -41.14
CA LYS A 148 34.70 -39.61 -40.05
C LYS A 148 34.92 -38.09 -40.09
N THR A 149 35.03 -37.51 -41.28
CA THR A 149 35.19 -36.07 -41.52
C THR A 149 34.08 -35.54 -42.43
N VAL A 150 33.89 -34.21 -42.45
CA VAL A 150 32.91 -33.57 -43.34
C VAL A 150 33.36 -33.71 -44.81
N SER A 151 34.67 -33.59 -45.08
CA SER A 151 35.26 -33.80 -46.42
C SER A 151 35.02 -35.21 -46.96
N GLU A 152 35.07 -36.25 -46.12
CA GLU A 152 34.72 -37.63 -46.54
C GLU A 152 33.23 -37.75 -46.92
N ALA A 153 32.35 -36.98 -46.25
CA ALA A 153 30.93 -36.93 -46.59
C ALA A 153 30.67 -36.14 -47.89
N GLU A 154 31.46 -35.09 -48.17
CA GLU A 154 31.41 -34.33 -49.42
C GLU A 154 31.81 -35.21 -50.62
N ASP A 155 32.94 -35.92 -50.52
CA ASP A 155 33.42 -36.85 -51.55
C ASP A 155 32.41 -37.97 -51.83
N ALA A 156 31.85 -38.59 -50.78
CA ALA A 156 30.89 -39.68 -50.92
C ALA A 156 29.53 -39.24 -51.49
N LEU A 157 29.16 -37.98 -51.27
CA LEU A 157 27.92 -37.40 -51.80
C LEU A 157 28.13 -36.70 -53.16
N GLY A 158 29.38 -36.58 -53.63
CA GLY A 158 29.73 -35.96 -54.90
C GLY A 158 29.63 -34.43 -54.87
N ILE A 159 29.89 -33.83 -53.72
CA ILE A 159 29.78 -32.38 -53.49
C ILE A 159 31.19 -31.78 -53.61
N THR A 160 31.45 -30.98 -54.64
CA THR A 160 32.73 -30.27 -54.80
C THR A 160 32.62 -28.85 -54.27
N VAL A 161 33.70 -28.27 -53.75
CA VAL A 161 33.72 -26.90 -53.20
C VAL A 161 33.22 -25.85 -54.22
N GLU A 162 33.46 -26.10 -55.52
CA GLU A 162 32.96 -25.27 -56.62
C GLU A 162 31.42 -25.35 -56.78
N SER A 163 30.79 -26.48 -56.43
CA SER A 163 29.35 -26.75 -56.69
C SER A 163 28.35 -25.97 -55.82
N TYR A 164 28.78 -25.40 -54.69
CA TYR A 164 27.93 -24.57 -53.82
C TYR A 164 28.46 -23.13 -53.65
N LEU A 165 29.54 -22.79 -54.35
CA LEU A 165 29.96 -21.40 -54.58
C LEU A 165 29.37 -20.83 -55.89
N GLU A 166 28.94 -21.68 -56.84
CA GLU A 166 28.50 -21.25 -58.18
C GLU A 166 26.98 -21.23 -58.43
N GLU A 167 26.11 -21.67 -57.51
CA GLU A 167 24.65 -21.56 -57.69
C GLU A 167 24.05 -20.29 -57.05
N SER A 168 24.28 -19.15 -57.71
CA SER A 168 23.32 -18.04 -57.71
C SER A 168 22.62 -18.06 -59.08
N PRO A 169 21.31 -18.36 -59.17
CA PRO A 169 20.68 -18.52 -60.47
C PRO A 169 20.38 -17.16 -61.11
N GLY A 170 21.12 -16.83 -62.16
CA GLY A 170 20.73 -15.78 -63.10
C GLY A 170 21.86 -15.19 -63.93
N CYS A 171 22.40 -15.94 -64.90
CA CYS A 171 23.17 -15.34 -65.99
C CYS A 171 22.91 -16.09 -67.31
N PRO A 172 22.26 -15.46 -68.31
CA PRO A 172 22.46 -15.83 -69.71
C PRO A 172 23.70 -15.12 -70.23
N ALA A 173 24.52 -15.90 -70.91
CA ALA A 173 25.79 -15.53 -71.50
C ALA A 173 25.75 -14.28 -72.40
N GLY A 174 26.86 -13.53 -72.36
CA GLY A 174 27.42 -12.90 -73.55
C GLY A 174 27.17 -11.40 -73.70
N LEU A 175 27.76 -10.58 -72.83
CA LEU A 175 28.41 -9.32 -73.24
C LEU A 175 29.58 -9.07 -72.28
N SER A 176 30.76 -8.88 -72.85
CA SER A 176 31.91 -8.24 -72.22
C SER A 176 31.47 -6.93 -71.55
N GLY A 177 31.30 -6.97 -70.24
CA GLY A 177 31.15 -5.78 -69.41
C GLY A 177 32.52 -5.24 -69.08
N ASP A 178 33.08 -4.44 -69.98
CA ASP A 178 34.09 -3.47 -69.62
C ASP A 178 33.62 -2.78 -68.33
N SER A 179 34.41 -2.89 -67.27
CA SER A 179 34.47 -1.81 -66.30
C SER A 179 35.02 -0.59 -67.04
N GLN A 180 34.17 0.09 -67.81
CA GLN A 180 34.41 1.47 -68.15
C GLN A 180 34.42 2.19 -66.79
N GLN A 181 35.61 2.38 -66.25
CA GLN A 181 35.89 3.61 -65.52
C GLN A 181 35.24 4.71 -66.34
N LEU A 182 34.22 5.37 -65.80
CA LEU A 182 33.74 6.64 -66.32
C LEU A 182 34.97 7.55 -66.33
N SER A 183 35.62 7.66 -67.49
CA SER A 183 36.70 8.61 -67.71
C SER A 183 36.03 9.98 -67.78
N VAL A 184 35.85 10.58 -66.61
CA VAL A 184 35.42 11.97 -66.52
C VAL A 184 36.48 12.77 -67.28
N SER A 185 36.09 13.44 -68.37
CA SER A 185 37.08 14.08 -69.23
C SER A 185 37.91 15.08 -68.40
N PRO A 186 39.23 15.19 -68.63
CA PRO A 186 40.08 16.15 -67.92
C PRO A 186 39.56 17.60 -68.04
N ALA A 187 38.86 17.90 -69.14
CA ALA A 187 38.20 19.19 -69.36
C ALA A 187 36.97 19.39 -68.46
N LEU A 188 36.20 18.32 -68.16
CA LEU A 188 35.09 18.37 -67.22
C LEU A 188 35.59 18.50 -65.78
N LEU A 189 36.65 17.77 -65.41
CA LEU A 189 37.29 17.88 -64.10
C LEU A 189 37.91 19.27 -63.88
N GLY A 190 38.54 19.84 -64.92
CA GLY A 190 39.07 21.20 -64.91
C GLY A 190 37.96 22.26 -64.75
N LYS A 191 36.82 22.06 -65.42
CA LYS A 191 35.64 22.92 -65.25
C LYS A 191 35.01 22.79 -63.85
N MET A 192 34.88 21.58 -63.32
CA MET A 192 34.39 21.36 -61.96
C MET A 192 35.26 22.03 -60.90
N LYS A 193 36.60 22.02 -61.08
CA LYS A 193 37.54 22.74 -60.20
C LYS A 193 37.41 24.27 -60.26
N SER A 194 36.81 24.82 -61.32
CA SER A 194 36.58 26.27 -61.50
C SER A 194 35.20 26.74 -61.02
N LEU A 195 34.31 25.82 -60.62
CA LEU A 195 32.97 26.15 -60.12
C LEU A 195 33.00 26.51 -58.64
N ALA A 196 32.17 27.48 -58.24
CA ALA A 196 31.93 27.77 -56.83
C ALA A 196 31.10 26.65 -56.17
N ALA A 197 31.25 26.46 -54.86
CA ALA A 197 30.56 25.41 -54.11
C ALA A 197 29.02 25.46 -54.27
N SER A 198 28.43 26.66 -54.39
CA SER A 198 27.00 26.84 -54.66
C SER A 198 26.59 26.31 -56.05
N GLN A 199 27.40 26.56 -57.08
CA GLN A 199 27.14 26.10 -58.44
C GLN A 199 27.28 24.58 -58.54
N ILE A 200 28.22 23.98 -57.81
CA ILE A 200 28.36 22.52 -57.71
C ILE A 200 27.12 21.93 -57.01
N SER A 201 26.66 22.55 -55.93
CA SER A 201 25.44 22.13 -55.22
C SER A 201 24.22 22.15 -56.13
N ASP A 202 24.02 23.23 -56.90
CA ASP A 202 22.89 23.35 -57.83
C ASP A 202 22.95 22.29 -58.95
N LEU A 203 24.15 21.99 -59.44
CA LEU A 203 24.37 20.98 -60.47
C LEU A 203 24.10 19.56 -59.95
N VAL A 204 24.45 19.29 -58.70
CA VAL A 204 24.13 18.02 -58.01
C VAL A 204 22.62 17.90 -57.77
N VAL A 205 21.96 18.97 -57.31
CA VAL A 205 20.50 18.96 -57.09
C VAL A 205 19.74 18.76 -58.40
N GLU A 206 20.11 19.46 -59.47
CA GLU A 206 19.46 19.33 -60.78
C GLU A 206 19.76 17.96 -61.42
N GLY A 207 20.97 17.42 -61.20
CA GLY A 207 21.35 16.06 -61.61
C GLY A 207 20.52 14.99 -60.91
N LEU A 208 20.35 15.10 -59.59
CA LEU A 208 19.48 14.21 -58.81
C LEU A 208 18.00 14.36 -59.24
N ALA A 209 17.52 15.58 -59.47
CA ALA A 209 16.16 15.85 -59.97
C ALA A 209 15.92 15.35 -61.40
N SER A 210 16.98 15.21 -62.20
CA SER A 210 16.93 14.64 -63.55
C SER A 210 16.92 13.11 -63.53
N LEU A 211 17.69 12.51 -62.61
CA LEU A 211 17.66 11.06 -62.33
C LEU A 211 16.27 10.60 -61.86
N ALA A 212 15.54 11.46 -61.14
CA ALA A 212 14.15 11.22 -60.74
C ALA A 212 13.14 11.07 -61.90
N ARG A 213 13.47 11.61 -63.08
CA ARG A 213 12.58 11.67 -64.26
C ARG A 213 12.84 10.55 -65.28
N GLY A 214 13.86 9.72 -65.07
CA GLY A 214 14.21 8.55 -65.91
C GLY A 214 13.48 7.27 -65.47
N LYS A 215 12.99 6.47 -66.42
CA LYS A 215 12.00 5.38 -66.26
C LYS A 215 12.41 4.18 -65.39
N ARG A 216 11.43 3.71 -64.58
CA ARG A 216 11.03 2.34 -64.16
C ARG A 216 11.02 2.15 -62.63
N GLY A 217 9.81 2.08 -62.07
CA GLY A 217 9.46 1.32 -60.85
C GLY A 217 10.03 1.77 -59.50
N ASP A 218 11.26 2.26 -59.46
CA ASP A 218 11.96 2.60 -58.23
C ASP A 218 11.62 4.03 -57.79
N SER A 219 11.27 4.18 -56.51
CA SER A 219 11.04 5.48 -55.91
C SER A 219 12.30 6.34 -56.04
N PHE A 220 12.13 7.65 -56.32
CA PHE A 220 13.21 8.64 -56.25
C PHE A 220 14.05 8.50 -54.97
N VAL A 221 13.40 8.14 -53.86
CA VAL A 221 14.05 7.87 -52.58
C VAL A 221 15.04 6.71 -52.68
N THR A 222 14.70 5.62 -53.37
CA THR A 222 15.56 4.43 -53.52
C THR A 222 16.83 4.77 -54.31
N VAL A 223 16.68 5.48 -55.43
CA VAL A 223 17.81 5.88 -56.30
C VAL A 223 18.76 6.82 -55.56
N VAL A 224 18.22 7.85 -54.90
CA VAL A 224 19.03 8.81 -54.13
C VAL A 224 19.68 8.13 -52.92
N THR A 225 18.98 7.24 -52.22
CA THR A 225 19.53 6.50 -51.08
C THR A 225 20.70 5.62 -51.52
N GLY A 226 20.58 4.90 -52.64
CA GLY A 226 21.68 4.09 -53.19
C GLY A 226 22.91 4.93 -53.53
N ILE A 227 22.74 6.10 -54.14
CA ILE A 227 23.84 7.02 -54.44
C ILE A 227 24.51 7.52 -53.15
N LEU A 228 23.72 7.87 -52.14
CA LEU A 228 24.24 8.34 -50.85
C LEU A 228 24.99 7.25 -50.08
N MET A 229 24.51 6.00 -50.10
CA MET A 229 25.23 4.88 -49.46
C MET A 229 26.60 4.65 -50.10
N ASN A 230 26.68 4.66 -51.43
CA ASN A 230 27.96 4.53 -52.15
C ASN A 230 28.93 5.69 -51.85
N LEU A 231 28.41 6.88 -51.60
CA LEU A 231 29.19 8.04 -51.15
C LEU A 231 29.68 7.89 -49.70
N PHE A 232 28.87 7.30 -48.82
CA PHE A 232 29.20 7.07 -47.42
C PHE A 232 30.20 5.93 -47.22
N GLU A 233 30.36 5.04 -48.19
CA GLU A 233 31.38 3.98 -48.21
C GLU A 233 32.78 4.47 -48.61
N GLN A 234 32.93 5.73 -49.04
CA GLN A 234 34.23 6.31 -49.38
C GLN A 234 35.06 6.61 -48.12
N GLU A 235 36.38 6.32 -48.18
CA GLU A 235 37.30 6.64 -47.09
C GLU A 235 37.35 8.16 -46.81
N GLY A 236 37.22 8.54 -45.54
CA GLY A 236 37.30 9.94 -45.08
C GLY A 236 35.96 10.65 -44.85
N VAL A 237 34.82 9.97 -45.09
CA VAL A 237 33.48 10.52 -44.81
C VAL A 237 33.05 10.18 -43.37
N ASP A 238 32.85 11.20 -42.54
CA ASP A 238 32.25 11.04 -41.21
C ASP A 238 30.72 10.96 -41.32
N VAL A 239 30.22 9.74 -41.51
CA VAL A 239 28.79 9.44 -41.67
C VAL A 239 27.99 9.87 -40.42
N ILE A 240 28.56 9.74 -39.23
CA ILE A 240 27.88 10.10 -37.97
C ILE A 240 27.70 11.61 -37.88
N ALA A 241 28.70 12.41 -38.25
CA ALA A 241 28.59 13.87 -38.28
C ALA A 241 27.54 14.36 -39.29
N ILE A 242 27.39 13.67 -40.43
CA ILE A 242 26.35 13.96 -41.42
C ILE A 242 24.96 13.64 -40.84
N LEU A 243 24.80 12.46 -40.22
CA LEU A 243 23.56 12.05 -39.59
C LEU A 243 23.15 12.98 -38.45
N ASP A 244 24.08 13.43 -37.62
CA ASP A 244 23.82 14.40 -36.54
C ASP A 244 23.31 15.73 -37.10
N LYS A 245 23.90 16.25 -38.19
CA LYS A 245 23.43 17.50 -38.85
C LYS A 245 22.02 17.33 -39.42
N LEU A 246 21.76 16.21 -40.07
CA LEU A 246 20.42 15.88 -40.59
C LEU A 246 19.41 15.73 -39.45
N TYR A 247 19.79 15.06 -38.37
CA TYR A 247 18.93 14.85 -37.20
C TYR A 247 18.57 16.19 -36.53
N ILE A 248 19.53 17.10 -36.34
CA ILE A 248 19.28 18.46 -35.83
C ILE A 248 18.30 19.21 -36.74
N TRP A 249 18.50 19.14 -38.06
CA TRP A 249 17.59 19.78 -39.01
C TRP A 249 16.15 19.25 -38.90
N VAL A 250 15.98 17.92 -38.81
CA VAL A 250 14.66 17.29 -38.61
C VAL A 250 14.06 17.67 -37.26
N ALA A 251 14.85 17.66 -36.19
CA ALA A 251 14.42 18.01 -34.84
C ALA A 251 13.88 19.45 -34.79
N ASN A 252 14.59 20.39 -35.40
CA ASN A 252 14.15 21.78 -35.52
C ASN A 252 12.84 21.90 -36.29
N LYS A 253 12.67 21.16 -37.40
CA LYS A 253 11.41 21.11 -38.14
C LYS A 253 10.24 20.51 -37.34
N LYS A 254 10.52 19.61 -36.41
CA LYS A 254 9.53 19.01 -35.51
C LYS A 254 9.23 19.85 -34.26
N GLY A 255 9.86 21.03 -34.13
CA GLY A 255 9.64 21.94 -33.00
C GLY A 255 10.41 21.57 -31.73
N ILE A 256 11.43 20.72 -31.83
CA ILE A 256 12.29 20.37 -30.70
C ILE A 256 13.29 21.50 -30.50
N THR A 257 13.26 22.14 -29.33
CA THR A 257 14.11 23.30 -28.99
C THR A 257 15.37 22.91 -28.23
N SER A 258 15.43 21.69 -27.69
CA SER A 258 16.64 21.14 -27.08
C SER A 258 17.65 20.77 -28.16
N ASN A 259 18.95 20.89 -27.86
CA ASN A 259 20.01 20.55 -28.80
C ASN A 259 20.30 19.03 -28.77
N PRO A 260 19.94 18.25 -29.81
CA PRO A 260 20.16 16.80 -29.82
C PRO A 260 21.53 16.43 -30.40
N ARG A 261 22.49 17.37 -30.50
CA ARG A 261 23.83 17.11 -31.04
C ARG A 261 24.45 15.91 -30.31
N THR A 262 25.04 14.96 -31.05
CA THR A 262 25.57 13.67 -30.58
C THR A 262 24.53 12.60 -30.20
N PHE A 263 23.22 12.85 -30.32
CA PHE A 263 22.21 11.84 -29.99
C PHE A 263 22.33 10.58 -30.85
N VAL A 264 22.62 10.71 -32.15
CA VAL A 264 22.76 9.55 -33.03
C VAL A 264 23.89 8.65 -32.52
N GLN A 265 25.06 9.23 -32.28
CA GLN A 265 26.21 8.52 -31.72
C GLN A 265 25.91 7.92 -30.34
N LEU A 266 25.43 8.73 -29.39
CA LEU A 266 25.15 8.30 -28.02
C LEU A 266 24.10 7.18 -27.97
N SER A 267 23.06 7.26 -28.82
CA SER A 267 22.01 6.25 -28.86
C SER A 267 22.55 4.91 -29.40
N LEU A 268 23.36 4.94 -30.46
CA LEU A 268 24.00 3.75 -31.03
C LEU A 268 24.98 3.12 -30.03
N ASP A 269 25.83 3.94 -29.40
CA ASP A 269 26.78 3.47 -28.39
C ASP A 269 26.06 2.89 -27.17
N ALA A 270 24.97 3.51 -26.71
CA ALA A 270 24.17 3.00 -25.61
C ALA A 270 23.46 1.68 -25.96
N MET A 271 22.91 1.56 -27.17
CA MET A 271 22.29 0.33 -27.65
C MET A 271 23.31 -0.82 -27.74
N LYS A 272 24.47 -0.55 -28.36
CA LYS A 272 25.59 -1.51 -28.45
C LYS A 272 26.06 -1.95 -27.06
N ARG A 273 26.25 -1.00 -26.14
CA ARG A 273 26.68 -1.30 -24.77
C ARG A 273 25.67 -2.15 -24.01
N LEU A 274 24.36 -1.97 -24.23
CA LEU A 274 23.34 -2.85 -23.65
C LEU A 274 23.42 -4.26 -24.23
N GLU A 275 23.58 -4.37 -25.55
CA GLU A 275 23.68 -5.64 -26.26
C GLU A 275 24.93 -6.44 -25.85
N ASP A 276 26.09 -5.78 -25.79
CA ASP A 276 27.36 -6.35 -25.32
C ASP A 276 27.26 -6.90 -23.88
N ASN A 277 26.33 -6.34 -23.08
CA ASN A 277 26.07 -6.77 -21.70
C ASN A 277 24.84 -7.67 -21.55
N SER A 278 24.33 -8.24 -22.66
CA SER A 278 23.14 -9.11 -22.68
C SER A 278 21.91 -8.47 -22.01
N LYS A 279 21.73 -7.17 -22.19
CA LYS A 279 20.58 -6.41 -21.71
C LYS A 279 19.65 -6.06 -22.87
N VAL A 280 18.36 -5.94 -22.57
CA VAL A 280 17.36 -5.48 -23.54
C VAL A 280 17.68 -4.05 -23.96
N ASN A 281 17.43 -3.72 -25.22
CA ASN A 281 17.57 -2.36 -25.75
C ASN A 281 16.52 -1.42 -25.12
N LEU A 282 16.85 -0.91 -23.94
CA LEU A 282 16.02 0.02 -23.18
C LEU A 282 15.93 1.40 -23.85
N VAL A 283 16.94 1.82 -24.62
CA VAL A 283 16.91 3.09 -25.36
C VAL A 283 15.72 3.10 -26.33
N PHE A 284 15.60 2.05 -27.14
CA PHE A 284 14.48 1.90 -28.07
C PHE A 284 13.13 1.75 -27.34
N LYS A 285 13.07 0.92 -26.29
CA LYS A 285 11.84 0.69 -25.52
C LYS A 285 11.35 1.94 -24.79
N PHE A 286 12.26 2.78 -24.30
CA PHE A 286 11.93 4.03 -23.66
C PHE A 286 11.35 5.04 -24.65
N CYS A 287 11.98 5.19 -25.83
CA CYS A 287 11.42 5.98 -26.92
C CYS A 287 10.02 5.49 -27.34
N GLN A 288 9.86 4.18 -27.48
CA GLN A 288 8.55 3.57 -27.80
C GLN A 288 7.49 3.88 -26.74
N GLY A 289 7.87 3.83 -25.45
CA GLY A 289 6.97 4.12 -24.34
C GLY A 289 6.50 5.58 -24.26
N LEU A 290 7.30 6.52 -24.78
CA LEU A 290 6.98 7.95 -24.80
C LEU A 290 6.30 8.40 -26.09
N ALA A 291 6.58 7.75 -27.22
CA ALA A 291 6.08 8.17 -28.53
C ALA A 291 4.76 7.51 -28.93
N LEU A 292 4.49 6.29 -28.46
CA LEU A 292 3.24 5.58 -28.80
C LEU A 292 2.16 5.87 -27.78
N ASP A 293 0.94 6.08 -28.27
CA ASP A 293 -0.25 6.20 -27.44
C ASP A 293 -0.73 4.84 -26.95
N ARG A 294 -1.43 4.88 -25.81
CA ARG A 294 -2.20 3.75 -25.30
C ARG A 294 -3.34 3.37 -26.25
N PRO A 295 -3.85 2.14 -26.19
CA PRO A 295 -4.96 1.70 -27.02
C PRO A 295 -6.22 2.57 -26.90
N ASP A 296 -6.43 3.20 -25.74
CA ASP A 296 -7.56 4.09 -25.44
C ASP A 296 -7.33 5.56 -25.84
N LYS A 297 -6.17 5.87 -26.44
CA LYS A 297 -5.72 7.24 -26.81
C LYS A 297 -5.69 8.22 -25.64
N SER A 298 -5.57 7.74 -24.39
CA SER A 298 -5.47 8.58 -23.20
C SER A 298 -4.10 9.28 -23.03
N GLY A 299 -3.20 9.11 -24.01
CA GLY A 299 -1.84 9.63 -24.02
C GLY A 299 -0.80 8.51 -24.14
N PRO A 300 0.49 8.82 -23.88
CA PRO A 300 1.60 7.90 -24.09
C PRO A 300 1.53 6.65 -23.20
N LEU A 301 2.14 5.56 -23.65
CA LEU A 301 2.21 4.29 -22.88
C LEU A 301 2.72 4.53 -21.46
N ILE A 302 3.83 5.29 -21.33
CA ILE A 302 4.33 5.79 -20.04
C ILE A 302 3.64 7.13 -19.72
N PRO A 303 2.85 7.22 -18.64
CA PRO A 303 2.13 8.44 -18.31
C PRO A 303 3.10 9.51 -17.77
N ILE A 304 3.31 10.59 -18.54
CA ILE A 304 4.33 11.63 -18.27
C ILE A 304 4.01 12.47 -17.02
N HIS A 305 2.73 12.66 -16.70
CA HIS A 305 2.31 13.53 -15.58
C HIS A 305 2.00 12.76 -14.28
N ARG A 306 2.40 11.49 -14.20
CA ARG A 306 2.12 10.63 -13.05
C ARG A 306 3.28 9.67 -12.83
N MET A 307 3.31 9.05 -11.64
CA MET A 307 4.22 7.94 -11.39
C MET A 307 4.00 6.79 -12.39
N PRO A 308 5.09 6.13 -12.84
CA PRO A 308 6.46 6.26 -12.34
C PRO A 308 7.35 7.28 -13.08
N PHE A 309 6.81 8.15 -13.95
CA PHE A 309 7.65 8.99 -14.83
C PHE A 309 8.58 9.94 -14.07
N GLY A 310 8.09 10.70 -13.09
CA GLY A 310 8.93 11.60 -12.31
C GLY A 310 10.10 10.89 -11.59
N LEU A 311 9.91 9.66 -11.11
CA LEU A 311 11.00 8.87 -10.53
C LEU A 311 12.05 8.48 -11.59
N MET A 312 11.60 8.04 -12.76
CA MET A 312 12.52 7.73 -13.87
C MET A 312 13.31 8.95 -14.31
N GLN A 313 12.63 10.10 -14.45
CA GLN A 313 13.28 11.38 -14.77
C GLN A 313 14.36 11.72 -13.72
N HIS A 314 14.02 11.67 -12.42
CA HIS A 314 14.97 11.97 -11.36
C HIS A 314 16.20 11.03 -11.37
N CYS A 315 15.98 9.73 -11.58
CA CYS A 315 17.06 8.75 -11.69
C CYS A 315 17.96 9.02 -12.91
N ILE A 316 17.38 9.31 -14.07
CA ILE A 316 18.14 9.58 -15.30
C ILE A 316 18.94 10.87 -15.15
N GLU A 317 18.34 11.95 -14.64
CA GLU A 317 19.04 13.22 -14.38
C GLU A 317 20.18 13.03 -13.38
N PHE A 318 19.99 12.20 -12.34
CA PHE A 318 21.04 11.94 -11.35
C PHE A 318 22.29 11.31 -11.96
N PHE A 319 22.13 10.26 -12.77
CA PHE A 319 23.28 9.57 -13.37
C PHE A 319 23.90 10.29 -14.57
N THR A 320 23.24 11.33 -15.09
CA THR A 320 23.73 12.12 -16.24
C THR A 320 24.27 13.49 -15.85
N CYS A 321 24.00 13.97 -14.64
CA CYS A 321 24.53 15.25 -14.16
C CYS A 321 25.97 15.14 -13.67
N THR A 322 26.70 16.26 -13.70
CA THR A 322 28.04 16.38 -13.11
C THR A 322 28.00 16.92 -11.69
N ASN A 323 26.87 17.46 -11.25
CA ASN A 323 26.68 18.02 -9.92
C ASN A 323 25.23 17.82 -9.46
N VAL A 324 25.06 17.19 -8.29
CA VAL A 324 23.74 16.87 -7.71
C VAL A 324 22.87 18.11 -7.48
N MET A 325 23.46 19.30 -7.31
CA MET A 325 22.71 20.56 -7.14
C MET A 325 21.95 20.99 -8.41
N GLN A 326 22.26 20.40 -9.57
CA GLN A 326 21.57 20.65 -10.84
C GLN A 326 20.25 19.88 -10.93
N ILE A 327 20.07 18.83 -10.13
CA ILE A 327 18.90 17.96 -10.16
C ILE A 327 17.77 18.62 -9.37
N LYS A 328 16.57 18.64 -9.96
CA LYS A 328 15.34 19.04 -9.26
C LYS A 328 14.41 17.85 -9.18
N GLU A 329 13.70 17.70 -8.07
CA GLU A 329 12.65 16.69 -7.98
C GLU A 329 11.44 17.12 -8.82
N PRO A 330 11.01 16.29 -9.79
CA PRO A 330 9.77 16.52 -10.50
C PRO A 330 8.58 16.58 -9.53
N ARG A 331 7.58 17.43 -9.80
CA ARG A 331 6.45 17.66 -8.87
C ARG A 331 5.66 16.39 -8.57
N ASP A 332 5.45 15.56 -9.58
CA ASP A 332 4.76 14.27 -9.48
C ASP A 332 5.55 13.26 -8.65
N PHE A 333 6.88 13.23 -8.81
CA PHE A 333 7.77 12.43 -7.96
C PHE A 333 7.78 12.91 -6.52
N LYS A 334 7.90 14.23 -6.31
CA LYS A 334 7.93 14.84 -4.97
C LYS A 334 6.67 14.50 -4.18
N LEU A 335 5.49 14.71 -4.76
CA LEU A 335 4.22 14.40 -4.11
C LEU A 335 4.11 12.91 -3.75
N TRP A 336 4.51 12.03 -4.68
CA TRP A 336 4.53 10.59 -4.43
C TRP A 336 5.52 10.20 -3.34
N HIS A 337 6.72 10.77 -3.37
CA HIS A 337 7.78 10.51 -2.40
C HIS A 337 7.35 10.96 -0.99
N GLU A 338 6.80 12.16 -0.86
CA GLU A 338 6.23 12.68 0.40
C GLU A 338 5.10 11.77 0.92
N THR A 339 4.19 11.35 0.03
CA THR A 339 3.11 10.42 0.39
C THR A 339 3.68 9.09 0.89
N MET A 340 4.62 8.50 0.15
CA MET A 340 5.20 7.20 0.51
C MET A 340 6.07 7.25 1.76
N VAL A 341 6.76 8.37 2.01
CA VAL A 341 7.49 8.59 3.26
C VAL A 341 6.52 8.84 4.42
N THR A 342 5.38 9.48 4.19
CA THR A 342 4.35 9.66 5.24
C THR A 342 3.70 8.34 5.62
N GLU A 343 3.34 7.51 4.63
CA GLU A 343 2.72 6.20 4.85
C GLU A 343 3.72 5.15 5.36
N PHE A 344 5.00 5.24 4.96
CA PHE A 344 6.04 4.27 5.28
C PHE A 344 7.37 4.92 5.75
N PRO A 345 7.35 5.71 6.84
CA PRO A 345 8.42 6.64 7.22
C PRO A 345 9.79 6.00 7.45
N GLU A 346 9.87 4.75 7.90
CA GLU A 346 11.17 4.08 8.06
C GLU A 346 11.55 3.18 6.89
N ARG A 347 10.59 2.49 6.29
CA ARG A 347 10.86 1.49 5.24
C ARG A 347 11.21 2.19 3.93
N MET A 348 10.43 3.20 3.55
CA MET A 348 10.66 3.93 2.32
C MET A 348 11.91 4.80 2.42
N GLN A 349 12.13 5.44 3.57
CA GLN A 349 13.37 6.16 3.81
C GLN A 349 14.59 5.24 3.81
N ARG A 350 14.54 4.01 4.34
CA ARG A 350 15.69 3.08 4.24
C ARG A 350 15.93 2.60 2.80
N LEU A 351 14.87 2.42 2.01
CA LEU A 351 14.97 1.99 0.63
C LEU A 351 15.57 3.09 -0.27
N LEU A 352 15.14 4.33 -0.07
CA LEU A 352 15.49 5.48 -0.92
C LEU A 352 16.66 6.31 -0.38
N ALA A 353 16.84 6.39 0.93
CA ALA A 353 17.97 7.09 1.57
C ALA A 353 19.13 6.11 1.87
N GLY A 354 19.47 5.26 0.89
CA GLY A 354 20.69 4.47 0.92
C GLY A 354 21.91 5.35 1.24
N PRO A 355 23.03 4.77 1.69
CA PRO A 355 24.23 5.53 2.09
C PRO A 355 24.84 6.29 0.90
N MET A 356 24.25 7.44 0.53
CA MET A 356 24.61 8.12 -0.71
C MET A 356 26.08 8.57 -0.72
N TRP A 357 26.60 8.88 0.47
CA TRP A 357 27.94 9.46 0.64
C TRP A 357 28.74 8.84 1.80
N SER A 358 28.21 7.82 2.49
CA SER A 358 28.89 7.32 3.69
C SER A 358 30.16 6.55 3.31
N GLY A 359 31.29 6.97 3.84
CA GLY A 359 32.59 6.35 3.58
C GLY A 359 33.30 6.85 2.31
N LEU A 360 32.84 7.94 1.70
CA LEU A 360 33.57 8.66 0.66
C LEU A 360 34.43 9.78 1.26
N ASP A 361 35.53 10.10 0.61
CA ASP A 361 36.37 11.23 0.99
C ASP A 361 35.61 12.56 0.83
N PRO A 362 35.90 13.57 1.67
CA PRO A 362 35.17 14.85 1.63
C PRO A 362 35.20 15.57 0.27
N GLN A 363 36.20 15.30 -0.55
CA GLN A 363 36.35 15.87 -1.90
C GLN A 363 35.42 15.19 -2.92
N ASP A 364 35.08 13.92 -2.71
CA ASP A 364 34.18 13.13 -3.56
C ASP A 364 32.71 13.30 -3.14
N MET A 365 32.45 13.93 -2.00
CA MET A 365 31.09 14.28 -1.61
C MET A 365 30.48 15.25 -2.63
N ARG A 366 29.28 14.92 -3.14
CA ARG A 366 28.50 15.64 -4.18
C ARG A 366 28.86 15.30 -5.63
N ASP A 367 29.82 14.42 -5.88
CA ASP A 367 30.03 13.83 -7.20
C ASP A 367 29.09 12.62 -7.39
N PRO A 368 28.03 12.71 -8.22
CA PRO A 368 27.09 11.61 -8.42
C PRO A 368 27.75 10.34 -8.98
N LEU A 369 28.90 10.44 -9.64
CA LEU A 369 29.65 9.29 -10.19
C LEU A 369 30.40 8.51 -9.11
N LYS A 370 30.59 9.08 -7.92
CA LYS A 370 31.25 8.46 -6.77
C LYS A 370 30.26 7.90 -5.75
N ALA A 371 28.99 8.27 -5.85
CA ALA A 371 27.94 7.89 -4.91
C ALA A 371 27.65 6.39 -4.93
N ARG A 372 27.56 5.77 -3.74
CA ARG A 372 27.14 4.36 -3.59
C ARG A 372 25.63 4.29 -3.37
N VAL A 373 24.85 4.39 -4.45
CA VAL A 373 23.39 4.41 -4.39
C VAL A 373 22.72 3.23 -5.10
N ASN A 374 21.71 2.64 -4.45
CA ASN A 374 20.82 1.66 -5.08
C ASN A 374 19.69 2.34 -5.87
N VAL A 375 19.15 3.44 -5.34
CA VAL A 375 18.14 4.31 -5.98
C VAL A 375 18.46 5.76 -5.60
N PRO A 376 18.68 6.67 -6.55
CA PRO A 376 18.86 8.10 -6.27
C PRO A 376 17.61 8.70 -5.61
N CYS A 377 17.79 9.48 -4.54
CA CYS A 377 16.71 10.20 -3.87
C CYS A 377 17.23 11.43 -3.12
N SER A 378 16.32 12.29 -2.69
CA SER A 378 16.63 13.40 -1.77
C SER A 378 17.32 12.90 -0.49
N SER A 379 18.33 13.66 -0.05
CA SER A 379 19.02 13.37 1.20
C SER A 379 18.09 13.53 2.41
N LYS A 380 18.31 12.75 3.48
CA LYS A 380 17.56 12.91 4.74
C LYS A 380 17.62 14.34 5.29
N ALA A 381 18.77 15.01 5.13
CA ALA A 381 18.92 16.40 5.57
C ALA A 381 18.12 17.38 4.69
N THR A 382 18.00 17.10 3.39
CA THR A 382 17.14 17.86 2.47
C THR A 382 15.68 17.63 2.79
N GLN A 383 15.27 16.36 3.00
CA GLN A 383 13.91 16.00 3.37
C GLN A 383 13.52 16.65 4.70
N HIS A 384 14.33 16.52 5.75
CA HIS A 384 14.07 17.21 7.03
C HIS A 384 13.98 18.72 6.89
N ARG A 385 14.73 19.34 5.97
CA ARG A 385 14.64 20.78 5.70
C ARG A 385 13.36 21.14 4.95
N GLN A 386 12.89 20.27 4.06
CA GLN A 386 11.62 20.42 3.35
C GLN A 386 10.45 20.20 4.30
N ASP A 387 10.49 19.16 5.14
CA ASP A 387 9.49 18.88 6.17
C ASP A 387 9.40 20.05 7.17
N LYS A 388 10.55 20.63 7.58
CA LYS A 388 10.59 21.86 8.40
C LYS A 388 9.98 23.09 7.71
N LYS A 389 9.93 23.09 6.39
CA LYS A 389 9.29 24.15 5.57
C LYS A 389 7.86 23.78 5.17
N SER A 390 7.40 22.57 5.49
CA SER A 390 6.04 22.13 5.23
C SER A 390 5.08 22.99 6.05
N LEU A 391 3.97 23.38 5.44
CA LEU A 391 2.89 24.06 6.14
C LEU A 391 2.07 23.08 7.01
N PHE A 392 2.28 21.78 6.84
CA PHE A 392 1.66 20.72 7.65
C PHE A 392 2.51 20.44 8.89
N THR A 393 1.85 20.31 10.04
CA THR A 393 2.49 20.06 11.32
C THR A 393 2.40 18.57 11.69
N SER A 394 3.39 18.06 12.43
CA SER A 394 3.35 16.71 13.01
C SER A 394 2.59 16.64 14.34
N THR A 395 1.88 17.71 14.70
CA THR A 395 1.16 17.82 15.98
C THR A 395 -0.29 17.37 15.84
N THR A 396 -1.00 17.32 16.97
CA THR A 396 -2.44 17.04 17.01
C THR A 396 -3.31 18.26 16.68
N ASP A 397 -2.68 19.38 16.30
CA ASP A 397 -3.39 20.60 15.91
C ASP A 397 -4.08 20.45 14.57
N VAL A 398 -5.07 21.33 14.34
CA VAL A 398 -5.79 21.40 13.07
C VAL A 398 -4.83 21.87 11.97
N GLN A 399 -4.78 21.11 10.88
CA GLN A 399 -3.91 21.39 9.74
C GLN A 399 -4.54 22.50 8.87
N LEU A 400 -4.39 23.75 9.28
CA LEU A 400 -4.98 24.91 8.58
C LEU A 400 -4.56 25.00 7.10
N ALA A 401 -3.31 24.62 6.80
CA ALA A 401 -2.81 24.55 5.43
C ALA A 401 -3.62 23.60 4.52
N ALA A 402 -4.23 22.56 5.10
CA ALA A 402 -5.13 21.66 4.36
C ALA A 402 -6.42 22.39 3.95
N PHE A 403 -6.91 23.31 4.77
CA PHE A 403 -8.12 24.07 4.50
C PHE A 403 -7.90 25.08 3.38
N ASP A 404 -6.76 25.78 3.39
CA ASP A 404 -6.39 26.71 2.32
C ASP A 404 -6.33 26.00 0.97
N GLN A 405 -5.70 24.83 0.92
CA GLN A 405 -5.64 24.02 -0.30
C GLN A 405 -7.02 23.54 -0.77
N LEU A 406 -7.91 23.17 0.16
CA LEU A 406 -9.28 22.77 -0.16
C LEU A 406 -10.08 23.95 -0.72
N LYS A 407 -9.93 25.13 -0.12
CA LYS A 407 -10.61 26.36 -0.56
C LYS A 407 -10.13 26.80 -1.94
N GLU A 408 -8.82 26.74 -2.19
CA GLU A 408 -8.25 27.05 -3.51
C GLU A 408 -8.75 26.04 -4.58
N ALA A 409 -8.80 24.75 -4.23
CA ALA A 409 -9.19 23.70 -5.16
C ALA A 409 -10.69 23.65 -5.47
N ASN A 410 -11.53 24.07 -4.52
CA ASN A 410 -12.99 24.14 -4.66
C ASN A 410 -13.59 25.29 -3.81
N PRO A 411 -13.56 26.54 -4.32
CA PRO A 411 -14.00 27.72 -3.57
C PRO A 411 -15.45 27.64 -3.08
N ASP A 412 -16.34 27.08 -3.91
CA ASP A 412 -17.77 26.91 -3.61
C ASP A 412 -18.09 25.47 -3.15
N GLY A 413 -17.05 24.72 -2.78
CA GLY A 413 -17.15 23.34 -2.36
C GLY A 413 -17.91 23.18 -1.05
N ARG A 414 -18.68 22.10 -0.98
CA ARG A 414 -19.27 21.62 0.27
C ARG A 414 -18.54 20.36 0.72
N PHE A 415 -18.27 20.24 2.01
CA PHE A 415 -17.36 19.24 2.56
C PHE A 415 -18.03 18.42 3.66
N TRP A 416 -17.73 17.12 3.68
CA TRP A 416 -18.02 16.20 4.78
C TRP A 416 -16.85 16.15 5.74
N LEU A 417 -17.14 16.23 7.03
CA LEU A 417 -16.19 15.90 8.09
C LEU A 417 -16.26 14.40 8.37
N LYS A 418 -15.21 13.68 8.01
CA LYS A 418 -15.07 12.24 8.23
C LYS A 418 -14.25 11.95 9.46
N LEU A 419 -14.71 10.97 10.22
CA LEU A 419 -14.03 10.47 11.40
C LEU A 419 -13.76 8.99 11.18
N ASP A 420 -12.49 8.64 11.29
CA ASP A 420 -12.00 7.28 11.22
C ASP A 420 -11.00 7.06 12.35
N ALA A 421 -10.83 5.84 12.84
CA ALA A 421 -9.83 5.56 13.86
C ALA A 421 -9.08 4.28 13.59
N THR A 422 -7.86 4.21 14.13
CA THR A 422 -7.01 3.05 14.01
C THR A 422 -6.39 2.70 15.36
N ASP A 423 -6.26 1.40 15.62
CA ASP A 423 -5.64 0.88 16.84
C ASP A 423 -4.16 1.24 16.87
N LEU A 424 -3.71 1.71 18.02
CA LEU A 424 -2.31 1.88 18.35
C LEU A 424 -1.86 0.77 19.29
N LYS A 425 -0.60 0.36 19.14
CA LYS A 425 0.07 -0.40 20.18
C LYS A 425 0.32 0.52 21.37
N GLU A 426 -0.21 0.14 22.53
CA GLU A 426 0.09 0.83 23.79
C GLU A 426 1.60 0.91 24.01
N ALA A 427 2.13 2.13 23.99
CA ALA A 427 3.55 2.39 24.15
C ALA A 427 3.74 3.72 24.87
N LEU A 428 3.93 3.65 26.18
CA LEU A 428 4.39 4.79 26.97
C LEU A 428 5.90 4.81 26.96
N MET A 429 6.47 5.82 26.31
CA MET A 429 7.90 5.99 26.19
C MET A 429 8.32 7.37 26.63
N GLU A 430 9.50 7.46 27.23
CA GLU A 430 10.23 8.71 27.40
C GLU A 430 11.43 8.66 26.46
N SER A 431 11.59 9.68 25.62
CA SER A 431 12.73 9.78 24.73
C SER A 431 14.03 10.04 25.51
N VAL A 432 15.18 9.86 24.85
CA VAL A 432 16.47 10.29 25.40
C VAL A 432 16.49 11.80 25.71
N SER A 433 15.63 12.58 25.03
CA SER A 433 15.44 14.01 25.28
C SER A 433 14.37 14.34 26.35
N GLY A 434 13.86 13.34 27.09
CA GLY A 434 12.88 13.54 28.16
C GLY A 434 11.46 13.86 27.66
N VAL A 435 11.14 13.55 26.40
CA VAL A 435 9.82 13.79 25.82
C VAL A 435 8.94 12.56 26.06
N TRP A 436 7.76 12.79 26.65
CA TRP A 436 6.76 11.76 26.88
C TRP A 436 5.98 11.51 25.58
N ASN A 437 5.91 10.24 25.16
CA ASN A 437 5.25 9.80 23.94
C ASN A 437 4.21 8.72 24.24
N GLY A 438 3.13 8.73 23.45
CA GLY A 438 2.04 7.77 23.54
C GLY A 438 1.02 8.09 24.63
N ASP A 439 1.11 9.27 25.25
CA ASP A 439 0.19 9.75 26.27
C ASP A 439 -1.04 10.43 25.66
N VAL A 440 -2.16 10.37 26.38
CA VAL A 440 -3.38 11.13 26.05
C VAL A 440 -3.53 12.25 27.07
N ASP A 441 -3.53 13.49 26.60
CA ASP A 441 -4.09 14.60 27.36
C ASP A 441 -5.58 14.69 27.04
N MET A 442 -6.43 14.61 28.07
CA MET A 442 -7.88 14.69 27.92
C MET A 442 -8.37 16.15 27.85
N GLY A 443 -7.45 17.12 27.87
CA GLY A 443 -7.78 18.55 27.87
C GLY A 443 -8.21 19.06 29.25
N ASP A 444 -8.03 18.26 30.29
CA ASP A 444 -8.30 18.57 31.69
C ASP A 444 -7.07 19.08 32.44
N GLY A 445 -5.90 19.13 31.79
CA GLY A 445 -4.64 19.56 32.38
C GLY A 445 -3.96 18.51 33.25
N MET A 446 -4.55 17.32 33.41
CA MET A 446 -4.02 16.29 34.32
C MET A 446 -2.67 15.74 33.85
N LEU A 447 -2.46 15.61 32.54
CA LEU A 447 -1.18 15.13 32.00
C LEU A 447 -0.07 16.17 32.21
N GLN A 448 -0.36 17.45 32.03
CA GLN A 448 0.57 18.56 32.29
C GLN A 448 0.92 18.62 33.77
N GLU A 449 -0.06 18.43 34.65
CA GLU A 449 0.17 18.39 36.09
C GLU A 449 1.05 17.18 36.47
N LEU A 450 0.73 15.99 35.96
CA LEU A 450 1.56 14.80 36.15
C LEU A 450 2.99 15.01 35.66
N ARG A 451 3.17 15.68 34.52
CA ARG A 451 4.48 16.02 33.99
C ARG A 451 5.22 17.00 34.89
N ARG A 452 4.56 18.04 35.38
CA ARG A 452 5.11 19.03 36.31
C ARG A 452 5.59 18.36 37.60
N VAL A 453 4.78 17.46 38.17
CA VAL A 453 5.14 16.70 39.38
C VAL A 453 6.34 15.78 39.10
N TYR A 454 6.37 15.08 37.96
CA TYR A 454 7.51 14.25 37.56
C TYR A 454 8.81 15.06 37.46
N ASP A 455 8.82 16.14 36.67
CA ASP A 455 10.00 16.97 36.48
C ASP A 455 10.47 17.59 37.80
N GLY A 456 9.53 18.01 38.66
CA GLY A 456 9.81 18.50 40.00
C GLY A 456 10.50 17.46 40.89
N ARG A 457 10.00 16.21 40.90
CA ARG A 457 10.60 15.12 41.70
C ARG A 457 11.95 14.66 41.16
N VAL A 458 12.12 14.62 39.83
CA VAL A 458 13.42 14.30 39.21
C VAL A 458 14.45 15.39 39.51
N SER A 459 14.04 16.66 39.51
CA SER A 459 14.89 17.79 39.90
C SER A 459 15.27 17.73 41.38
N LEU A 460 14.29 17.46 42.26
CA LEU A 460 14.50 17.29 43.69
C LEU A 460 15.57 16.23 43.96
N VAL A 461 15.35 14.99 43.52
CA VAL A 461 16.30 13.87 43.70
C VAL A 461 17.67 14.18 43.10
N GLY A 462 17.72 14.86 41.95
CA GLY A 462 18.98 15.28 41.32
C GLY A 462 19.77 16.33 42.12
N SER A 463 19.08 17.17 42.88
CA SER A 463 19.68 18.28 43.64
C SER A 463 20.01 17.93 45.09
N VAL A 464 19.33 16.93 45.68
CA VAL A 464 19.49 16.52 47.09
C VAL A 464 20.96 16.28 47.48
N ALA A 465 21.73 15.59 46.63
CA ALA A 465 23.14 15.32 46.93
C ALA A 465 24.07 16.55 46.80
N ALA A 466 23.61 17.63 46.17
CA ALA A 466 24.34 18.89 46.00
C ALA A 466 24.15 19.86 47.18
N ILE A 467 23.25 19.56 48.12
CA ILE A 467 22.97 20.42 49.28
C ILE A 467 24.12 20.34 50.29
N HIS A 468 24.65 21.50 50.71
CA HIS A 468 25.76 21.61 51.66
C HIS A 468 25.30 21.87 53.10
N ASN A 469 24.07 22.36 53.30
CA ASN A 469 23.53 22.67 54.61
C ASN A 469 22.75 21.47 55.19
N ARG A 470 22.98 21.13 56.45
CA ARG A 470 22.35 20.00 57.15
C ARG A 470 20.83 20.15 57.22
N ASP A 471 20.35 21.31 57.68
CA ASP A 471 18.91 21.56 57.88
C ASP A 471 18.16 21.54 56.54
N SER A 472 18.76 22.12 55.50
CA SER A 472 18.19 22.09 54.15
C SER A 472 18.17 20.68 53.55
N LEU A 473 19.21 19.87 53.80
CA LEU A 473 19.28 18.49 53.34
C LEU A 473 18.23 17.62 54.04
N GLU A 474 18.04 17.82 55.34
CA GLU A 474 17.02 17.13 56.13
C GLU A 474 15.60 17.44 55.63
N VAL A 475 15.31 18.72 55.33
CA VAL A 475 14.02 19.14 54.76
C VAL A 475 13.75 18.51 53.39
N GLU A 476 14.73 18.53 52.48
CA GLU A 476 14.53 17.96 51.14
C GLU A 476 14.47 16.42 51.16
N LEU A 477 15.20 15.75 52.06
CA LEU A 477 15.10 14.31 52.27
C LEU A 477 13.74 13.90 52.84
N ARG A 478 13.19 14.67 53.80
CA ARG A 478 11.83 14.45 54.30
C ARG A 478 10.79 14.54 53.18
N LYS A 479 10.89 15.53 52.28
CA LYS A 479 10.00 15.62 51.11
C LYS A 479 10.10 14.39 50.19
N CYS A 480 11.29 13.80 50.04
CA CYS A 480 11.46 12.55 49.29
C CYS A 480 10.74 11.38 49.98
N VAL A 481 10.86 11.26 51.30
CA VAL A 481 10.17 10.23 52.11
C VAL A 481 8.65 10.43 52.06
N ASP A 482 8.16 11.64 52.30
CA ASP A 482 6.74 11.99 52.22
C ASP A 482 6.15 11.65 50.83
N SER A 483 6.93 11.87 49.76
CA SER A 483 6.51 11.51 48.41
C SER A 483 6.39 10.00 48.20
N LEU A 484 7.28 9.21 48.82
CA LEU A 484 7.23 7.75 48.76
C LEU A 484 6.06 7.21 49.62
N ASP A 485 5.73 7.86 50.73
CA ASP A 485 4.55 7.53 51.54
C ASP A 485 3.24 7.69 50.79
N VAL A 486 3.18 8.61 49.81
CA VAL A 486 2.04 8.74 48.89
C VAL A 486 2.09 7.68 47.78
N ASP A 487 3.27 7.29 47.33
CA ASP A 487 3.41 6.33 46.22
C ASP A 487 3.14 4.88 46.63
N ILE A 488 3.53 4.49 47.85
CA ILE A 488 3.37 3.11 48.35
C ILE A 488 1.90 2.67 48.34
N PRO A 489 0.92 3.43 48.87
CA PRO A 489 -0.50 3.08 48.79
C PRO A 489 -1.01 2.95 47.35
N PHE A 490 -0.59 3.85 46.45
CA PHE A 490 -0.96 3.78 45.03
C PHE A 490 -0.44 2.49 44.37
N LEU A 491 0.81 2.09 44.67
CA LEU A 491 1.42 0.89 44.13
C LEU A 491 0.81 -0.39 44.70
N ASP A 492 0.47 -0.41 46.00
CA ASP A 492 -0.20 -1.53 46.64
C ASP A 492 -1.62 -1.73 46.08
N GLU A 493 -2.43 -0.67 45.99
CA GLU A 493 -3.75 -0.73 45.36
C GLU A 493 -3.65 -1.21 43.90
N GLY A 494 -2.71 -0.66 43.14
CA GLY A 494 -2.44 -1.08 41.75
C GLY A 494 -2.03 -2.55 41.63
N PHE A 495 -1.22 -3.05 42.56
CA PHE A 495 -0.84 -4.45 42.65
C PHE A 495 -2.05 -5.35 42.90
N GLN A 496 -2.91 -5.01 43.88
CA GLN A 496 -4.12 -5.78 44.17
C GLN A 496 -5.06 -5.85 42.96
N LEU A 497 -5.27 -4.72 42.28
CA LEU A 497 -6.09 -4.65 41.06
C LEU A 497 -5.50 -5.49 39.91
N ALA A 498 -4.17 -5.44 39.73
CA ALA A 498 -3.49 -6.24 38.70
C ALA A 498 -3.61 -7.75 38.98
N VAL A 499 -3.50 -8.17 40.24
CA VAL A 499 -3.70 -9.57 40.66
C VAL A 499 -5.13 -10.02 40.40
N GLN A 500 -6.12 -9.19 40.71
CA GLN A 500 -7.53 -9.48 40.43
C GLN A 500 -7.81 -9.62 38.93
N ASP A 501 -7.30 -8.71 38.10
CA ASP A 501 -7.45 -8.79 36.63
C ASP A 501 -6.78 -10.04 36.05
N TYR A 502 -5.56 -10.37 36.52
CA TYR A 502 -4.88 -11.59 36.12
C TYR A 502 -5.69 -12.84 36.48
N ARG A 503 -6.18 -12.96 37.73
CA ARG A 503 -7.01 -14.09 38.17
C ARG A 503 -8.29 -14.21 37.33
N LYS A 504 -9.01 -13.10 37.14
CA LYS A 504 -10.22 -13.06 36.31
C LYS A 504 -9.96 -13.55 34.88
N LYS A 505 -8.84 -13.17 34.29
CA LYS A 505 -8.44 -13.60 32.93
C LYS A 505 -7.99 -15.05 32.90
N PHE A 506 -7.29 -15.51 33.94
CA PHE A 506 -6.80 -16.88 34.08
C PHE A 506 -7.96 -17.88 34.25
N ASP A 507 -8.97 -17.52 35.03
CA ASP A 507 -10.15 -18.35 35.25
C ASP A 507 -11.02 -18.47 33.99
N ASN A 508 -10.95 -17.50 33.08
CA ASN A 508 -11.63 -17.56 31.80
C ASN A 508 -10.85 -18.42 30.78
N ARG A 509 -11.36 -19.63 30.52
CA ARG A 509 -10.79 -20.59 29.56
C ARG A 509 -10.67 -20.08 28.11
N SER A 510 -11.38 -19.02 27.74
CA SER A 510 -11.31 -18.43 26.40
C SER A 510 -10.23 -17.34 26.25
N THR A 511 -9.49 -17.02 27.31
CA THR A 511 -8.47 -15.95 27.26
C THR A 511 -7.23 -16.41 26.49
N PRO A 512 -6.77 -15.66 25.46
CA PRO A 512 -5.53 -15.96 24.76
C PRO A 512 -4.30 -15.86 25.68
N GLU A 513 -3.31 -16.73 25.46
CA GLU A 513 -2.05 -16.78 26.25
C GLU A 513 -1.31 -15.44 26.29
N GLU A 514 -1.33 -14.67 25.19
CA GLU A 514 -0.71 -13.35 25.12
C GLU A 514 -1.35 -12.34 26.09
N LYS A 515 -2.68 -12.37 26.22
CA LYS A 515 -3.39 -11.50 27.18
C LYS A 515 -3.10 -11.89 28.63
N LEU A 516 -2.89 -13.19 28.89
CA LEU A 516 -2.46 -13.68 30.21
C LEU A 516 -1.04 -13.25 30.54
N LYS A 517 -0.11 -13.35 29.58
CA LYS A 517 1.27 -12.86 29.74
C LYS A 517 1.30 -11.37 30.04
N ASN A 518 0.53 -10.57 29.32
CA ASN A 518 0.46 -9.12 29.56
C ASN A 518 -0.13 -8.79 30.94
N ALA A 519 -1.17 -9.50 31.37
CA ALA A 519 -1.72 -9.32 32.72
C ALA A 519 -0.72 -9.71 33.81
N ASN A 520 0.03 -10.82 33.63
CA ASN A 520 1.07 -11.23 34.56
C ASN A 520 2.24 -10.24 34.62
N TRP A 521 2.68 -9.72 33.46
CA TRP A 521 3.70 -8.67 33.41
C TRP A 521 3.29 -7.43 34.21
N ASN A 522 2.01 -7.07 34.18
CA ASN A 522 1.51 -5.95 34.95
C ASN A 522 1.63 -6.20 36.47
N VAL A 523 1.32 -7.42 36.93
CA VAL A 523 1.50 -7.84 38.34
C VAL A 523 2.96 -7.71 38.76
N VAL A 524 3.88 -8.25 37.96
CA VAL A 524 5.32 -8.20 38.22
C VAL A 524 5.82 -6.76 38.27
N GLU A 525 5.42 -5.91 37.32
CA GLU A 525 5.84 -4.50 37.31
C GLU A 525 5.36 -3.72 38.56
N PHE A 526 4.11 -3.91 39.01
CA PHE A 526 3.64 -3.27 40.25
C PHE A 526 4.38 -3.79 41.48
N GLN A 527 4.61 -5.10 41.58
CA GLN A 527 5.37 -5.70 42.68
C GLN A 527 6.80 -5.16 42.76
N THR A 528 7.50 -5.12 41.61
CA THR A 528 8.88 -4.59 41.56
C THR A 528 8.92 -3.11 41.95
N LEU A 529 7.96 -2.30 41.49
CA LEU A 529 7.91 -0.88 41.87
C LEU A 529 7.59 -0.67 43.34
N LEU A 530 6.71 -1.48 43.92
CA LEU A 530 6.38 -1.42 45.35
C LEU A 530 7.62 -1.74 46.20
N GLN A 531 8.36 -2.79 45.83
CA GLN A 531 9.61 -3.14 46.47
C GLN A 531 10.64 -2.01 46.37
N GLN A 532 10.84 -1.45 45.16
CA GLN A 532 11.76 -0.32 44.96
C GLN A 532 11.37 0.91 45.78
N ALA A 533 10.06 1.18 45.93
CA ALA A 533 9.58 2.30 46.74
C ALA A 533 9.91 2.11 48.23
N GLN A 534 9.74 0.89 48.75
CA GLN A 534 10.05 0.53 50.13
C GLN A 534 11.56 0.58 50.39
N GLU A 535 12.37 -0.01 49.51
CA GLU A 535 13.84 0.00 49.62
C GLU A 535 14.41 1.43 49.56
N LEU A 536 13.90 2.27 48.65
CA LEU A 536 14.30 3.68 48.58
C LEU A 536 13.87 4.48 49.82
N LYS A 537 12.68 4.18 50.36
CA LYS A 537 12.18 4.83 51.58
C LYS A 537 13.07 4.48 52.76
N GLU A 538 13.35 3.20 52.98
CA GLU A 538 14.24 2.73 54.05
C GLU A 538 15.63 3.36 53.92
N ALA A 539 16.19 3.41 52.71
CA ALA A 539 17.48 4.04 52.46
C ALA A 539 17.48 5.54 52.79
N TYR A 540 16.42 6.28 52.44
CA TYR A 540 16.30 7.71 52.79
C TYR A 540 16.06 7.95 54.29
N GLU A 541 15.27 7.10 54.96
CA GLU A 541 15.07 7.15 56.41
C GLU A 541 16.36 6.84 57.18
N GLU A 542 17.16 5.89 56.68
CA GLU A 542 18.49 5.60 57.23
C GLU A 542 19.40 6.83 57.13
N GLN A 543 19.46 7.49 55.97
CA GLN A 543 20.22 8.73 55.81
C GLN A 543 19.69 9.88 56.69
N LEU A 544 18.38 9.98 56.88
CA LEU A 544 17.77 10.94 57.81
C LEU A 544 18.18 10.66 59.27
N SER A 545 18.29 9.40 59.67
CA SER A 545 18.72 9.02 61.02
C SER A 545 20.15 9.49 61.32
N TYR A 546 21.03 9.45 60.31
CA TYR A 546 22.41 9.96 60.40
C TYR A 546 22.50 11.49 60.42
N LEU A 547 21.42 12.19 60.05
CA LEU A 547 21.31 13.64 60.17
C LEU A 547 20.82 14.08 61.56
N ASN A 548 20.56 13.16 62.50
CA ASN A 548 20.21 13.51 63.89
C ASN A 548 21.40 14.15 64.64
N PRO A 549 21.25 15.33 65.28
CA PRO A 549 22.32 16.00 66.02
C PRO A 549 23.00 15.15 67.09
N ALA A 550 22.31 14.14 67.62
CA ALA A 550 22.82 13.23 68.63
C ALA A 550 23.84 12.20 68.11
N VAL A 551 23.95 12.03 66.78
CA VAL A 551 24.83 11.04 66.14
C VAL A 551 25.92 11.76 65.33
N PRO A 552 27.22 11.59 65.66
CA PRO A 552 28.30 12.20 64.90
C PRO A 552 28.56 11.40 63.61
N HIS A 553 27.99 11.86 62.50
CA HIS A 553 28.23 11.29 61.16
C HIS A 553 28.82 12.30 60.19
N ASP A 554 29.69 11.82 59.29
CA ASP A 554 30.28 12.64 58.22
C ASP A 554 29.25 12.95 57.12
N LEU A 555 28.92 14.24 56.97
CA LEU A 555 28.01 14.76 55.95
C LEU A 555 28.46 14.37 54.52
N GLN A 556 29.77 14.22 54.29
CA GLN A 556 30.31 13.84 52.98
C GLN A 556 30.01 12.38 52.64
N ALA A 557 29.97 11.49 53.64
CA ALA A 557 29.60 10.09 53.47
C ALA A 557 28.11 9.95 53.09
N ILE A 558 27.23 10.69 53.79
CA ILE A 558 25.79 10.75 53.49
C ILE A 558 25.57 11.21 52.04
N ARG A 559 26.25 12.27 51.61
CA ARG A 559 26.13 12.80 50.24
C ARG A 559 26.66 11.85 49.17
N THR A 560 27.64 11.01 49.50
CA THR A 560 28.17 10.00 48.59
C THR A 560 27.19 8.85 48.44
N SER A 561 26.58 8.41 49.54
CA SER A 561 25.48 7.44 49.55
C SER A 561 24.29 7.94 48.70
N LEU A 562 23.84 9.18 48.95
CA LEU A 562 22.75 9.81 48.20
C LEU A 562 23.04 9.93 46.70
N ARG A 563 24.29 10.22 46.29
CA ARG A 563 24.68 10.21 44.87
C ARG A 563 24.51 8.84 44.23
N GLY A 564 24.78 7.76 44.97
CA GLY A 564 24.54 6.40 44.51
C GLY A 564 23.05 6.12 44.24
N LEU A 565 22.18 6.65 45.10
CA LEU A 565 20.72 6.45 45.01
C LEU A 565 20.04 7.28 43.91
N VAL A 566 20.66 8.37 43.42
CA VAL A 566 20.03 9.26 42.40
C VAL A 566 19.63 8.49 41.13
N SER A 567 20.49 7.59 40.63
CA SER A 567 20.20 6.85 39.40
C SER A 567 19.03 5.89 39.59
N GLU A 568 18.97 5.23 40.74
CA GLU A 568 17.90 4.30 41.10
C GLU A 568 16.58 5.02 41.29
N ALA A 569 16.57 6.11 42.06
CA ALA A 569 15.40 6.95 42.27
C ALA A 569 14.87 7.56 40.96
N LYS A 570 15.73 8.01 40.04
CA LYS A 570 15.30 8.46 38.71
C LYS A 570 14.67 7.33 37.88
N SER A 571 15.24 6.13 37.92
CA SER A 571 14.68 4.96 37.22
C SER A 571 13.33 4.56 37.79
N TYR A 572 13.20 4.56 39.12
CA TYR A 572 11.96 4.33 39.84
C TYR A 572 10.89 5.37 39.43
N LEU A 573 11.21 6.67 39.50
CA LEU A 573 10.27 7.74 39.13
C LEU A 573 9.78 7.58 37.69
N ARG A 574 10.67 7.29 36.73
CA ARG A 574 10.28 7.05 35.34
C ARG A 574 9.26 5.91 35.22
N ASN A 575 9.47 4.80 35.92
CA ASN A 575 8.58 3.64 35.87
C ASN A 575 7.28 3.85 36.65
N LEU A 576 7.33 4.53 37.80
CA LEU A 576 6.16 4.95 38.57
C LEU A 576 5.24 5.84 37.72
N PHE A 577 5.79 6.88 37.09
CA PHE A 577 5.01 7.78 36.25
C PHE A 577 4.58 7.09 34.95
N LYS A 578 5.28 6.07 34.44
CA LYS A 578 4.74 5.19 33.40
C LYS A 578 3.46 4.47 33.86
N LYS A 579 3.32 4.09 35.14
CA LYS A 579 2.10 3.48 35.70
C LYS A 579 0.97 4.47 35.98
N LYS A 580 1.31 5.69 36.41
CA LYS A 580 0.33 6.77 36.64
C LYS A 580 -0.24 7.35 35.34
N ARG A 581 0.50 7.21 34.23
CA ARG A 581 0.11 7.73 32.92
C ARG A 581 -0.90 6.85 32.20
N VAL A 582 -1.62 7.50 31.29
CA VAL A 582 -2.65 6.87 30.47
C VAL A 582 -2.18 6.82 29.03
N ALA A 583 -2.00 5.59 28.53
CA ALA A 583 -1.61 5.35 27.14
C ALA A 583 -2.77 5.58 26.17
N ALA A 584 -2.44 6.13 25.00
CA ALA A 584 -3.32 6.09 23.84
C ALA A 584 -3.39 4.65 23.31
N THR A 585 -4.61 4.19 23.06
CA THR A 585 -4.87 2.86 22.47
C THR A 585 -5.29 2.97 21.02
N HIS A 586 -5.68 4.17 20.57
CA HIS A 586 -6.15 4.43 19.22
C HIS A 586 -5.74 5.84 18.78
N VAL A 587 -5.79 6.10 17.48
CA VAL A 587 -5.72 7.44 16.89
C VAL A 587 -6.97 7.68 16.06
N LEU A 588 -7.67 8.76 16.37
CA LEU A 588 -8.76 9.30 15.58
C LEU A 588 -8.19 10.22 14.51
N VAL A 589 -8.52 9.96 13.26
CA VAL A 589 -8.21 10.78 12.10
C VAL A 589 -9.48 11.54 11.71
N LEU A 590 -9.39 12.87 11.76
CA LEU A 590 -10.42 13.75 11.23
C LEU A 590 -10.00 14.16 9.82
N MET A 591 -10.88 13.96 8.85
CA MET A 591 -10.61 14.22 7.44
C MET A 591 -11.72 15.07 6.84
N LEU A 592 -11.38 15.89 5.85
CA LEU A 592 -12.35 16.61 5.02
C LEU A 592 -12.47 15.97 3.65
N SER A 593 -13.70 15.77 3.20
CA SER A 593 -14.02 15.10 1.95
C SER A 593 -14.98 15.96 1.14
N ASP A 594 -14.62 16.30 -0.10
CA ASP A 594 -15.54 16.99 -1.03
C ASP A 594 -16.84 16.17 -1.18
N GLU A 595 -17.97 16.85 -1.12
CA GLU A 595 -19.30 16.20 -1.16
C GLU A 595 -19.47 15.33 -2.40
N ARG A 596 -19.02 15.84 -3.56
CA ARG A 596 -19.16 15.15 -4.84
C ARG A 596 -18.08 14.09 -5.07
N ARG A 597 -17.04 14.05 -4.21
CA ARG A 597 -15.86 13.18 -4.34
C ARG A 597 -15.27 13.20 -5.76
N SER A 598 -15.29 14.36 -6.40
CA SER A 598 -14.99 14.50 -7.83
C SER A 598 -13.48 14.50 -8.13
N LYS A 599 -12.64 14.74 -7.12
CA LYS A 599 -11.19 14.82 -7.24
C LYS A 599 -10.51 13.96 -6.16
N LYS A 600 -9.38 13.33 -6.51
CA LYS A 600 -8.53 12.59 -5.57
C LYS A 600 -7.45 13.52 -4.99
N PRO A 601 -7.03 13.35 -3.72
CA PRO A 601 -7.55 12.38 -2.74
C PRO A 601 -8.99 12.73 -2.29
N TYR A 602 -9.83 11.70 -2.12
CA TYR A 602 -11.25 11.90 -1.81
C TYR A 602 -11.50 12.41 -0.39
N ALA A 603 -10.53 12.26 0.49
CA ALA A 603 -10.54 12.79 1.84
C ALA A 603 -9.11 13.23 2.20
N LEU A 604 -8.97 14.41 2.78
CA LEU A 604 -7.69 14.94 3.27
C LEU A 604 -7.69 14.90 4.79
N PRO A 605 -6.69 14.28 5.43
CA PRO A 605 -6.50 14.38 6.87
C PRO A 605 -6.25 15.81 7.30
N VAL A 606 -6.98 16.25 8.32
CA VAL A 606 -6.90 17.61 8.85
C VAL A 606 -6.61 17.65 10.34
N ARG A 607 -6.70 16.51 11.02
CA ARG A 607 -6.29 16.37 12.43
C ARG A 607 -6.09 14.91 12.81
N TYR A 608 -5.09 14.65 13.64
CA TYR A 608 -4.86 13.36 14.28
C TYR A 608 -4.98 13.52 15.79
N VAL A 609 -5.75 12.66 16.44
CA VAL A 609 -6.00 12.76 17.88
C VAL A 609 -5.84 11.40 18.54
N PRO A 610 -4.78 11.19 19.35
CA PRO A 610 -4.67 9.98 20.15
C PRO A 610 -5.78 9.94 21.20
N TYR A 611 -6.37 8.76 21.42
CA TYR A 611 -7.38 8.55 22.46
C TYR A 611 -7.29 7.15 23.06
N ARG A 612 -7.84 6.99 24.27
CA ARG A 612 -7.93 5.68 24.96
C ARG A 612 -9.32 5.05 24.88
N SER A 613 -10.35 5.87 24.99
CA SER A 613 -11.74 5.48 24.82
C SER A 613 -12.51 6.63 24.17
N LEU A 614 -13.37 6.34 23.21
CA LEU A 614 -14.28 7.34 22.65
C LEU A 614 -15.51 7.43 23.54
N ARG A 615 -15.65 8.55 24.24
CA ARG A 615 -16.95 8.99 24.75
C ARG A 615 -17.53 9.97 23.74
N ASP A 616 -18.85 9.94 23.55
CA ASP A 616 -19.49 10.76 22.51
C ASP A 616 -19.24 12.26 22.69
N GLN A 617 -19.16 12.73 23.94
CA GLN A 617 -18.83 14.11 24.27
C GLN A 617 -17.43 14.51 23.79
N TYR A 618 -16.44 13.62 23.96
CA TYR A 618 -15.06 13.89 23.58
C TYR A 618 -14.93 14.11 22.06
N VAL A 619 -15.63 13.30 21.25
CA VAL A 619 -15.64 13.48 19.78
C VAL A 619 -16.30 14.79 19.37
N ARG A 620 -17.37 15.20 20.08
CA ARG A 620 -18.04 16.48 19.80
C ARG A 620 -17.11 17.65 20.06
N ASP A 621 -16.42 17.64 21.19
CA ASP A 621 -15.46 18.69 21.55
C ASP A 621 -14.30 18.73 20.55
N LEU A 622 -13.80 17.57 20.10
CA LEU A 622 -12.75 17.49 19.09
C LEU A 622 -13.18 18.04 17.72
N THR A 623 -14.41 17.72 17.29
CA THR A 623 -14.93 18.21 16.01
C THR A 623 -15.31 19.68 16.07
N LYS A 624 -15.68 20.23 17.24
CA LYS A 624 -16.02 21.65 17.42
C LYS A 624 -14.90 22.57 16.95
N ASN A 625 -13.66 22.31 17.38
CA ASN A 625 -12.51 23.14 16.99
C ASN A 625 -12.25 23.07 15.47
N VAL A 626 -12.44 21.89 14.86
CA VAL A 626 -12.31 21.72 13.41
C VAL A 626 -13.41 22.50 12.68
N LYS A 627 -14.65 22.45 13.16
CA LYS A 627 -15.78 23.18 12.56
C LYS A 627 -15.61 24.69 12.61
N ILE A 628 -15.13 25.22 13.74
CA ILE A 628 -14.83 26.66 13.89
C ILE A 628 -13.77 27.05 12.86
N ALA A 629 -12.66 26.32 12.81
CA ALA A 629 -11.58 26.62 11.87
C ALA A 629 -12.02 26.46 10.39
N MET A 630 -12.95 25.54 10.08
CA MET A 630 -13.56 25.45 8.75
C MET A 630 -14.40 26.69 8.41
N LEU A 631 -15.18 27.19 9.36
CA LEU A 631 -16.03 28.36 9.18
C LEU A 631 -15.18 29.61 8.96
N ASP A 632 -14.10 29.77 9.74
CA ASP A 632 -13.13 30.86 9.59
C ASP A 632 -12.41 30.81 8.23
N ALA A 633 -12.13 29.61 7.72
CA ALA A 633 -11.57 29.37 6.39
C ALA A 633 -12.60 29.50 5.24
N GLY A 634 -13.87 29.80 5.55
CA GLY A 634 -14.93 29.92 4.56
C GLY A 634 -15.31 28.61 3.87
N LEU A 635 -15.07 27.46 4.50
CA LEU A 635 -15.47 26.14 4.01
C LEU A 635 -16.89 25.79 4.48
N ILE A 636 -17.69 25.19 3.59
CA ILE A 636 -19.08 24.83 3.90
C ILE A 636 -19.15 23.38 4.38
N LEU A 637 -19.51 23.17 5.65
CA LEU A 637 -19.75 21.83 6.20
C LEU A 637 -21.16 21.33 5.82
N VAL A 638 -21.24 20.12 5.27
CA VAL A 638 -22.51 19.40 4.99
C VAL A 638 -22.95 18.57 6.20
N GLY A 639 -21.98 17.97 6.88
CA GLY A 639 -22.20 17.22 8.11
C GLY A 639 -21.11 16.20 8.37
N THR A 640 -21.37 15.27 9.30
CA THR A 640 -20.35 14.32 9.75
C THR A 640 -20.62 12.91 9.26
N CYS A 641 -19.53 12.19 8.99
CA CYS A 641 -19.57 10.79 8.58
C CYS A 641 -18.63 9.98 9.47
N THR A 642 -19.15 8.91 10.08
CA THR A 642 -18.39 7.97 10.90
C THR A 642 -18.45 6.59 10.28
N ASP A 643 -17.42 5.76 10.50
CA ASP A 643 -17.55 4.34 10.26
C ASP A 643 -18.59 3.71 11.20
N GLY A 644 -19.16 2.57 10.81
CA GLY A 644 -20.21 1.85 11.52
C GLY A 644 -19.81 1.38 12.92
N GLU A 645 -18.51 1.28 13.22
CA GLU A 645 -18.00 0.94 14.55
C GLU A 645 -18.26 2.05 15.59
N PHE A 646 -18.43 3.31 15.14
CA PHE A 646 -18.66 4.46 16.01
C PHE A 646 -20.14 4.85 16.10
N CYS A 647 -21.06 3.90 15.90
CA CYS A 647 -22.51 4.16 15.92
C CYS A 647 -23.04 4.72 17.25
N SER A 648 -22.31 4.58 18.37
CA SER A 648 -22.68 5.20 19.65
C SER A 648 -22.71 6.73 19.59
N LEU A 649 -21.93 7.35 18.71
CA LEU A 649 -21.88 8.81 18.56
C LEU A 649 -23.25 9.43 18.24
N ARG A 650 -24.18 8.63 17.71
CA ARG A 650 -25.56 9.01 17.38
C ARG A 650 -26.57 8.78 18.50
N SER A 651 -26.27 7.92 19.48
CA SER A 651 -27.31 7.47 20.42
C SER A 651 -27.65 8.51 21.49
N ARG A 652 -26.87 9.61 21.61
CA ARG A 652 -27.08 10.64 22.65
C ARG A 652 -26.78 12.08 22.19
N GLY A 653 -27.12 12.44 20.96
CA GLY A 653 -27.14 13.86 20.52
C GLY A 653 -28.05 14.70 21.41
N GLU A 654 -27.82 16.01 21.53
CA GLU A 654 -28.69 16.92 22.32
C GLU A 654 -30.14 16.92 21.79
N THR A 655 -30.33 16.65 20.51
CA THR A 655 -31.60 16.21 19.90
C THR A 655 -31.29 15.26 18.75
N ARG A 656 -31.77 14.01 18.82
CA ARG A 656 -31.54 12.99 17.78
C ARG A 656 -32.26 13.37 16.48
N ALA A 657 -31.57 13.30 15.33
CA ALA A 657 -32.22 13.40 14.02
C ALA A 657 -33.41 12.42 13.95
N LEU A 658 -34.61 12.97 13.77
CA LEU A 658 -35.84 12.20 13.78
C LEU A 658 -35.95 11.47 12.45
N HIS A 659 -35.89 10.14 12.51
CA HIS A 659 -36.03 9.28 11.35
C HIS A 659 -37.31 8.45 11.48
N LEU A 660 -38.12 8.43 10.43
CA LEU A 660 -39.43 7.74 10.44
C LEU A 660 -39.29 6.25 10.84
N TRP A 661 -38.28 5.58 10.31
CA TRP A 661 -37.95 4.19 10.67
C TRP A 661 -37.63 3.99 12.16
N GLN A 662 -36.97 4.96 12.78
CA GLN A 662 -36.65 4.86 14.20
C GLN A 662 -37.92 5.01 15.03
N LEU A 663 -38.78 5.96 14.70
CA LEU A 663 -40.07 6.14 15.36
C LEU A 663 -40.95 4.88 15.24
N ILE A 664 -40.91 4.20 14.08
CA ILE A 664 -41.57 2.90 13.89
C ILE A 664 -40.95 1.83 14.80
N HIS A 665 -39.61 1.78 14.90
CA HIS A 665 -38.92 0.82 15.77
C HIS A 665 -39.25 1.05 17.25
N ASP A 666 -39.16 2.29 17.72
CA ASP A 666 -39.42 2.68 19.10
C ASP A 666 -40.89 2.35 19.48
N ALA A 667 -41.84 2.62 18.57
CA ALA A 667 -43.23 2.24 18.75
C ALA A 667 -43.40 0.70 18.87
N ARG A 668 -42.73 -0.08 18.03
CA ARG A 668 -42.76 -1.55 18.11
C ARG A 668 -42.11 -2.08 19.39
N GLU A 669 -41.01 -1.49 19.82
CA GLU A 669 -40.30 -1.87 21.05
C GLU A 669 -41.14 -1.56 22.29
N SER A 670 -41.82 -0.41 22.32
CA SER A 670 -42.70 -0.01 23.43
C SER A 670 -43.83 -1.02 23.70
N VAL A 671 -44.35 -1.67 22.65
CA VAL A 671 -45.42 -2.67 22.78
C VAL A 671 -44.92 -4.11 22.88
N GLN A 672 -43.62 -4.35 22.62
CA GLN A 672 -43.06 -5.70 22.51
C GLN A 672 -43.20 -6.48 23.82
N LYS A 673 -43.08 -5.79 24.96
CA LYS A 673 -43.16 -6.38 26.30
C LYS A 673 -44.57 -6.37 26.89
N LEU A 674 -45.55 -5.76 26.22
CA LEU A 674 -46.93 -5.70 26.70
C LEU A 674 -47.62 -7.06 26.57
N SER A 675 -48.47 -7.35 27.55
CA SER A 675 -49.26 -8.58 27.63
C SER A 675 -50.50 -8.49 26.74
N LYS A 676 -51.09 -9.65 26.40
CA LYS A 676 -52.35 -9.69 25.62
C LYS A 676 -53.46 -8.92 26.31
N ASN A 677 -53.62 -9.08 27.63
CA ASN A 677 -54.70 -8.45 28.40
C ASN A 677 -54.54 -6.93 28.43
N THR A 678 -53.32 -6.45 28.68
CA THR A 678 -53.01 -5.01 28.66
C THR A 678 -53.30 -4.39 27.30
N LEU A 679 -52.94 -5.07 26.20
CA LEU A 679 -53.23 -4.57 24.85
C LEU A 679 -54.73 -4.56 24.52
N LEU A 680 -55.51 -5.50 25.09
CA LEU A 680 -56.96 -5.54 24.92
C LEU A 680 -57.66 -4.47 25.77
N GLU A 681 -57.20 -4.21 26.99
CA GLU A 681 -57.68 -3.10 27.83
C GLU A 681 -57.46 -1.74 27.15
N MET A 682 -56.40 -1.60 26.34
CA MET A 682 -56.15 -0.41 25.52
C MET A 682 -57.08 -0.28 24.30
N LEU A 683 -57.73 -1.36 23.87
CA LEU A 683 -58.47 -1.44 22.61
C LEU A 683 -59.97 -1.75 22.75
N ILE A 684 -60.44 -2.18 23.93
CA ILE A 684 -61.83 -2.61 24.16
C ILE A 684 -62.51 -1.72 25.22
N LEU A 685 -63.77 -1.36 24.98
CA LEU A 685 -64.64 -0.71 25.95
C LEU A 685 -65.13 -1.71 27.01
N LEU A 686 -64.80 -1.48 28.28
CA LEU A 686 -65.37 -2.24 29.39
C LEU A 686 -66.79 -1.73 29.69
N HIS A 687 -67.82 -2.50 29.31
CA HIS A 687 -69.20 -2.24 29.69
C HIS A 687 -69.46 -2.67 31.14
N LEU A 688 -69.22 -1.79 32.11
CA LEU A 688 -69.72 -1.95 33.47
C LEU A 688 -70.99 -1.11 33.63
N THR A 689 -72.14 -1.79 33.71
CA THR A 689 -73.41 -1.26 34.25
C THR A 689 -73.81 0.14 33.75
N GLY A 690 -74.01 0.29 32.43
CA GLY A 690 -74.78 1.39 31.86
C GLY A 690 -74.16 2.80 31.87
N ALA A 691 -72.89 2.94 32.26
CA ALA A 691 -72.16 4.21 32.11
C ALA A 691 -70.81 3.98 31.41
N LEU A 692 -70.56 4.76 30.36
CA LEU A 692 -69.34 4.73 29.55
C LEU A 692 -68.18 5.34 30.37
N LEU A 693 -67.28 4.49 30.90
CA LEU A 693 -66.03 4.94 31.51
C LEU A 693 -64.88 4.72 30.54
N LEU A 694 -64.45 5.80 29.87
CA LEU A 694 -63.16 5.85 29.20
C LEU A 694 -62.06 5.82 30.27
N LEU A 695 -61.25 4.76 30.30
CA LEU A 695 -60.04 4.74 31.12
C LEU A 695 -59.06 5.80 30.58
N ASP A 696 -58.42 6.53 31.49
CA ASP A 696 -57.52 7.69 31.30
C ASP A 696 -56.26 7.46 30.42
N GLN A 697 -56.16 6.32 29.73
CA GLN A 697 -55.08 5.98 28.79
C GLN A 697 -55.46 6.17 27.31
N THR A 698 -56.66 6.69 27.01
CA THR A 698 -57.19 6.86 25.65
C THR A 698 -56.63 8.05 24.85
N VAL A 699 -55.59 8.74 25.30
CA VAL A 699 -54.96 9.83 24.52
C VAL A 699 -54.27 9.29 23.26
N LEU A 700 -53.82 8.02 23.27
CA LEU A 700 -53.09 7.40 22.16
C LEU A 700 -53.95 6.93 20.97
N PHE A 701 -55.25 6.69 21.17
CA PHE A 701 -56.12 6.05 20.17
C PHE A 701 -57.27 6.97 19.78
N GLN A 702 -57.52 7.09 18.47
CA GLN A 702 -58.71 7.80 18.02
C GLN A 702 -59.94 6.95 18.41
N THR A 703 -60.89 7.53 19.14
CA THR A 703 -62.09 6.88 19.70
C THR A 703 -62.84 6.00 18.69
N HIS A 704 -62.79 6.34 17.40
CA HIS A 704 -63.40 5.55 16.32
C HIS A 704 -62.89 4.11 16.20
N VAL A 705 -61.63 3.81 16.55
CA VAL A 705 -61.05 2.46 16.39
C VAL A 705 -61.59 1.50 17.46
N ILE A 706 -61.75 2.03 18.68
CA ILE A 706 -62.27 1.28 19.82
C ILE A 706 -63.77 1.00 19.59
N LEU A 707 -64.51 1.99 19.09
CA LEU A 707 -65.91 1.83 18.70
C LEU A 707 -66.08 0.85 17.53
N GLU A 708 -65.24 0.94 16.50
CA GLU A 708 -65.28 0.03 15.35
C GLU A 708 -64.94 -1.41 15.76
N LEU A 709 -63.98 -1.62 16.66
CA LEU A 709 -63.66 -2.95 17.18
C LEU A 709 -64.85 -3.54 17.96
N ASP A 710 -65.51 -2.73 18.80
CA ASP A 710 -66.69 -3.13 19.56
C ASP A 710 -67.88 -3.46 18.63
N GLU A 711 -68.14 -2.64 17.62
CA GLU A 711 -69.17 -2.87 16.60
C GLU A 711 -68.93 -4.17 15.81
N LEU A 712 -67.69 -4.45 15.41
CA LEU A 712 -67.35 -5.67 14.67
C LEU A 712 -67.54 -6.92 15.53
N ILE A 713 -67.18 -6.86 16.81
CA ILE A 713 -67.37 -7.97 17.75
C ILE A 713 -68.87 -8.17 18.03
N ASN A 714 -69.62 -7.11 18.30
CA ASN A 714 -71.06 -7.15 18.52
C ASN A 714 -71.85 -7.56 17.25
N GLY A 715 -71.27 -7.31 16.07
CA GLY A 715 -71.75 -7.77 14.78
C GLY A 715 -71.49 -9.26 14.48
N GLY A 716 -70.88 -9.99 15.42
CA GLY A 716 -70.69 -11.45 15.34
C GLY A 716 -69.33 -11.91 14.80
N LEU A 717 -68.37 -11.00 14.54
CA LEU A 717 -67.00 -11.43 14.24
C LEU A 717 -66.28 -11.90 15.50
N CYS A 718 -65.41 -12.92 15.35
CA CYS A 718 -64.52 -13.27 16.43
C CYS A 718 -63.48 -12.16 16.64
N LEU A 719 -62.98 -12.02 17.88
CA LEU A 719 -61.98 -11.01 18.23
C LEU A 719 -60.75 -11.05 17.32
N GLU A 720 -60.31 -12.24 16.92
CA GLU A 720 -59.15 -12.38 16.04
C GLU A 720 -59.41 -11.89 14.62
N ASP A 721 -60.59 -12.14 14.07
CA ASP A 721 -60.98 -11.68 12.73
C ASP A 721 -61.21 -10.17 12.74
N ALA A 722 -61.84 -9.62 13.79
CA ALA A 722 -62.04 -8.19 13.95
C ALA A 722 -60.70 -7.43 14.05
N VAL A 723 -59.74 -7.93 14.84
CA VAL A 723 -58.38 -7.35 14.92
C VAL A 723 -57.64 -7.49 13.59
N THR A 724 -57.81 -8.61 12.88
CA THR A 724 -57.21 -8.83 11.55
C THR A 724 -57.77 -7.84 10.53
N TYR A 725 -59.09 -7.60 10.57
CA TYR A 725 -59.77 -6.62 9.71
C TYR A 725 -59.27 -5.20 9.95
N ILE A 726 -59.24 -4.74 11.21
CA ILE A 726 -58.73 -3.42 11.57
C ILE A 726 -57.27 -3.28 11.14
N ARG A 727 -56.43 -4.28 11.40
CA ARG A 727 -55.03 -4.28 10.97
C ARG A 727 -54.89 -4.20 9.45
N GLY A 728 -55.75 -4.87 8.70
CA GLY A 728 -55.81 -4.79 7.23
C GLY A 728 -56.15 -3.39 6.71
N ARG A 729 -57.04 -2.65 7.40
CA ARG A 729 -57.38 -1.27 7.05
C ARG A 729 -56.27 -0.25 7.32
N LEU A 730 -55.27 -0.60 8.14
CA LEU A 730 -54.13 0.28 8.43
C LEU A 730 -53.13 0.38 7.27
N VAL A 731 -53.24 -0.48 6.26
CA VAL A 731 -52.42 -0.47 5.05
C VAL A 731 -53.27 -0.13 3.81
N PRO A 732 -52.69 0.44 2.74
CA PRO A 732 -53.43 0.74 1.51
C PRO A 732 -54.07 -0.49 0.87
N ALA A 733 -55.14 -0.28 0.12
CA ALA A 733 -55.81 -1.36 -0.62
C ALA A 733 -54.83 -2.10 -1.54
N GLY A 734 -54.86 -3.44 -1.51
CA GLY A 734 -53.93 -4.30 -2.26
C GLY A 734 -52.63 -4.66 -1.53
N TYR A 735 -52.38 -4.10 -0.35
CA TYR A 735 -51.22 -4.46 0.49
C TYR A 735 -51.62 -5.34 1.66
N THR A 736 -50.72 -6.24 2.07
CA THR A 736 -50.85 -7.03 3.30
C THR A 736 -50.04 -6.38 4.43
N PRO A 737 -50.56 -6.35 5.66
CA PRO A 737 -49.80 -5.85 6.81
C PRO A 737 -48.48 -6.60 7.00
N TYR A 738 -47.40 -5.87 7.25
CA TYR A 738 -46.09 -6.48 7.48
C TYR A 738 -46.08 -7.26 8.80
N PRO A 739 -45.52 -8.48 8.83
CA PRO A 739 -45.59 -9.31 10.02
C PRO A 739 -44.79 -8.73 11.20
N PHE A 740 -45.34 -8.85 12.40
CA PHE A 740 -44.70 -8.31 13.62
C PHE A 740 -43.40 -9.07 13.96
N ARG A 741 -43.29 -10.35 13.59
CA ARG A 741 -42.06 -11.15 13.68
C ARG A 741 -41.72 -11.71 12.30
N LYS A 742 -40.43 -11.76 11.97
CA LYS A 742 -39.97 -12.31 10.68
C LYS A 742 -40.06 -13.84 10.70
N ASN A 743 -40.56 -14.42 9.61
CA ASN A 743 -40.55 -15.88 9.36
C ASN A 743 -41.28 -16.71 10.43
N THR A 744 -42.36 -16.18 11.01
CA THR A 744 -43.20 -16.90 11.98
C THR A 744 -44.66 -16.58 11.68
N GLU A 745 -45.54 -17.57 11.83
CA GLU A 745 -46.99 -17.33 11.74
C GLU A 745 -47.42 -16.35 12.84
N GLU A 746 -48.24 -15.38 12.48
CA GLU A 746 -48.61 -14.31 13.40
C GLU A 746 -49.70 -14.76 14.36
N SER A 747 -49.39 -14.70 15.66
CA SER A 747 -50.39 -14.90 16.70
C SER A 747 -51.33 -13.70 16.85
N LEU A 748 -52.49 -13.88 17.48
CA LEU A 748 -53.37 -12.78 17.88
C LEU A 748 -52.62 -11.70 18.69
N LEU A 749 -51.68 -12.11 19.55
CA LEU A 749 -50.86 -11.18 20.32
C LEU A 749 -49.94 -10.32 19.42
N ASP A 750 -49.38 -10.90 18.37
CA ASP A 750 -48.56 -10.18 17.39
C ASP A 750 -49.41 -9.21 16.57
N LYS A 751 -50.63 -9.59 16.19
CA LYS A 751 -51.60 -8.71 15.52
C LYS A 751 -52.00 -7.53 16.41
N LEU A 752 -52.30 -7.76 17.69
CA LEU A 752 -52.60 -6.70 18.67
C LEU A 752 -51.43 -5.73 18.84
N ARG A 753 -50.21 -6.24 18.99
CA ARG A 753 -49.00 -5.40 19.05
C ARG A 753 -48.81 -4.57 17.78
N SER A 754 -49.08 -5.15 16.61
CA SER A 754 -49.00 -4.44 15.33
C SER A 754 -49.97 -3.26 15.25
N VAL A 755 -51.22 -3.45 15.71
CA VAL A 755 -52.24 -2.38 15.72
C VAL A 755 -51.83 -1.27 16.68
N VAL A 756 -51.50 -1.62 17.92
CA VAL A 756 -51.12 -0.63 18.94
C VAL A 756 -49.85 0.13 18.54
N ALA A 757 -48.80 -0.56 18.09
CA ALA A 757 -47.57 0.10 17.61
C ALA A 757 -47.85 1.10 16.47
N THR A 758 -48.79 0.78 15.57
CA THR A 758 -49.13 1.67 14.45
C THR A 758 -49.80 2.95 14.95
N TYR A 759 -50.71 2.86 15.92
CA TYR A 759 -51.34 4.04 16.50
C TYR A 759 -50.40 4.83 17.40
N THR A 760 -49.55 4.18 18.19
CA THR A 760 -48.47 4.84 18.94
C THR A 760 -47.53 5.62 18.02
N PHE A 761 -47.15 5.02 16.88
CA PHE A 761 -46.36 5.71 15.87
C PHE A 761 -47.11 6.91 15.27
N ARG A 762 -48.37 6.76 14.86
CA ARG A 762 -49.18 7.86 14.30
C ARG A 762 -49.39 9.00 15.31
N HIS A 763 -49.60 8.68 16.58
CA HIS A 763 -49.69 9.66 17.66
C HIS A 763 -48.39 10.45 17.80
N ARG A 764 -47.25 9.74 17.84
CA ARG A 764 -45.93 10.40 17.94
C ARG A 764 -45.65 11.30 16.74
N ILE A 765 -46.10 10.94 15.54
CA ILE A 765 -45.98 11.81 14.36
C ILE A 765 -46.81 13.08 14.52
N ARG A 766 -48.03 13.01 15.06
CA ARG A 766 -48.87 14.20 15.30
C ARG A 766 -48.24 15.13 16.34
N GLU A 767 -47.76 14.61 17.46
CA GLU A 767 -47.01 15.41 18.46
C GLU A 767 -45.83 16.14 17.81
N LEU A 768 -45.03 15.43 17.01
CA LEU A 768 -43.89 16.01 16.32
C LEU A 768 -44.32 17.06 15.28
N GLN A 769 -45.44 16.88 14.60
CA GLN A 769 -46.00 17.87 13.68
C GLN A 769 -46.44 19.15 14.41
N GLU A 770 -47.02 19.01 15.61
CA GLU A 770 -47.36 20.14 16.49
C GLU A 770 -46.11 20.88 16.99
N GLU A 771 -45.01 20.16 17.20
CA GLU A 771 -43.67 20.71 17.51
C GLU A 771 -42.98 21.35 16.26
N GLY A 772 -43.61 21.34 15.08
CA GLY A 772 -43.09 21.94 13.85
C GLY A 772 -42.20 21.02 13.00
N VAL A 773 -42.20 19.71 13.25
CA VAL A 773 -41.42 18.72 12.52
C VAL A 773 -42.20 18.21 11.31
N ASP A 774 -41.69 18.47 10.10
CA ASP A 774 -42.33 18.06 8.84
C ASP A 774 -41.71 16.78 8.23
N PHE A 775 -42.51 15.72 8.14
CA PHE A 775 -42.15 14.45 7.47
C PHE A 775 -42.78 14.31 6.07
N THR A 776 -43.48 15.33 5.54
CA THR A 776 -44.21 15.23 4.26
C THR A 776 -43.26 15.16 3.06
N GLN A 777 -42.12 15.84 3.14
CA GLN A 777 -41.14 15.90 2.04
C GLN A 777 -39.98 14.90 2.19
N HIS A 778 -39.62 14.55 3.43
CA HIS A 778 -38.43 13.74 3.74
C HIS A 778 -38.70 12.70 4.83
N LEU A 779 -38.11 11.51 4.69
CA LEU A 779 -38.17 10.43 5.69
C LEU A 779 -37.32 10.70 6.94
N TYR A 780 -36.54 11.79 6.91
CA TYR A 780 -35.68 12.24 8.00
C TYR A 780 -35.73 13.75 8.11
N VAL A 781 -35.70 14.27 9.33
CA VAL A 781 -35.55 15.71 9.60
C VAL A 781 -34.12 15.96 10.08
N PRO A 782 -33.31 16.74 9.32
CA PRO A 782 -31.92 17.02 9.68
C PRO A 782 -31.82 17.97 10.87
N GLU A 783 -30.74 17.82 11.64
CA GLU A 783 -30.43 18.69 12.78
C GLU A 783 -29.85 20.04 12.29
N VAL A 784 -30.00 21.10 13.08
CA VAL A 784 -29.24 22.34 12.87
C VAL A 784 -27.98 22.27 13.72
N ASP A 785 -26.82 22.38 13.08
CA ASP A 785 -25.55 22.31 13.80
C ASP A 785 -25.33 23.60 14.62
N PRO A 786 -25.10 23.51 15.94
CA PRO A 786 -25.05 24.69 16.81
C PRO A 786 -23.81 25.56 16.59
N VAL A 787 -22.78 25.04 15.90
CA VAL A 787 -21.54 25.79 15.61
C VAL A 787 -21.68 26.55 14.30
N THR A 788 -22.21 25.90 13.27
CA THR A 788 -22.31 26.48 11.92
C THR A 788 -23.64 27.16 11.64
N GLY A 789 -24.67 26.92 12.45
CA GLY A 789 -26.03 27.44 12.26
C GLY A 789 -26.74 26.88 11.02
N ARG A 790 -26.17 25.85 10.38
CA ARG A 790 -26.69 25.26 9.14
C ARG A 790 -27.30 23.90 9.39
N VAL A 791 -28.21 23.52 8.49
CA VAL A 791 -28.75 22.17 8.42
C VAL A 791 -27.60 21.18 8.21
N ARG A 792 -27.48 20.22 9.12
CA ARG A 792 -26.42 19.22 9.16
C ARG A 792 -27.00 17.83 8.95
N HIS A 793 -26.33 17.09 8.08
CA HIS A 793 -26.66 15.70 7.82
C HIS A 793 -25.63 14.81 8.49
N ASP A 794 -26.02 14.01 9.48
CA ASP A 794 -25.10 13.02 10.04
C ASP A 794 -25.35 11.65 9.42
N ARG A 795 -24.33 11.12 8.74
CA ARG A 795 -24.41 9.88 8.00
C ARG A 795 -23.49 8.83 8.60
N ALA A 796 -23.92 7.59 8.50
CA ALA A 796 -23.00 6.49 8.62
C ALA A 796 -22.46 6.26 7.22
N ASP A 797 -21.25 5.74 7.05
CA ASP A 797 -20.88 5.14 5.76
C ASP A 797 -21.64 3.80 5.54
N HIS A 798 -22.91 3.76 5.95
CA HIS A 798 -23.88 2.78 5.51
C HIS A 798 -24.41 3.23 4.15
N ASN A 799 -23.53 3.19 3.15
CA ASN A 799 -23.93 3.07 1.75
C ASN A 799 -24.91 1.89 1.50
N HIS A 800 -25.21 1.05 2.50
CA HIS A 800 -26.10 -0.09 2.41
C HIS A 800 -27.58 0.22 2.22
N LEU A 801 -28.16 1.36 2.65
CA LEU A 801 -29.59 1.59 2.40
C LEU A 801 -29.82 1.97 0.93
N LEU A 802 -29.07 2.96 0.42
CA LEU A 802 -29.11 3.32 -1.00
C LEU A 802 -28.58 2.19 -1.88
N LYS A 803 -27.55 1.43 -1.48
CA LYS A 803 -27.14 0.21 -2.20
C LYS A 803 -28.20 -0.88 -2.15
N ARG A 804 -28.95 -1.04 -1.05
CA ARG A 804 -30.06 -2.01 -0.96
C ARG A 804 -31.25 -1.57 -1.78
N ILE A 805 -31.61 -0.28 -1.76
CA ILE A 805 -32.66 0.29 -2.62
C ILE A 805 -32.23 0.17 -4.09
N ALA A 806 -31.03 0.61 -4.45
CA ALA A 806 -30.50 0.49 -5.80
C ALA A 806 -30.36 -0.96 -6.26
N LYS A 807 -29.96 -1.89 -5.37
CA LYS A 807 -29.93 -3.33 -5.65
C LYS A 807 -31.34 -3.88 -5.83
N HIS A 808 -32.26 -3.59 -4.93
CA HIS A 808 -33.64 -4.04 -5.02
C HIS A 808 -34.37 -3.50 -6.26
N VAL A 809 -34.05 -2.26 -6.66
CA VAL A 809 -34.52 -1.64 -7.90
C VAL A 809 -33.87 -2.30 -9.12
N ARG A 810 -32.54 -2.52 -9.14
CA ARG A 810 -31.86 -3.25 -10.23
C ARG A 810 -32.31 -4.70 -10.38
N ASP A 811 -32.64 -5.35 -9.28
CA ASP A 811 -33.13 -6.72 -9.23
C ASP A 811 -34.63 -6.79 -9.60
N GLY A 812 -35.23 -5.67 -10.05
CA GLY A 812 -36.61 -5.62 -10.56
C GLY A 812 -37.70 -5.63 -9.49
N GLY A 813 -37.36 -5.35 -8.23
CA GLY A 813 -38.27 -5.46 -7.08
C GLY A 813 -39.42 -4.44 -7.07
N TYR A 814 -39.35 -3.36 -7.87
CA TYR A 814 -40.43 -2.36 -7.97
C TYR A 814 -40.71 -1.99 -9.42
N THR A 815 -41.77 -2.57 -9.99
CA THR A 815 -42.12 -2.48 -11.42
C THR A 815 -42.68 -1.13 -11.83
N ALA A 816 -43.15 -0.31 -10.88
CA ALA A 816 -43.68 1.04 -11.14
C ALA A 816 -42.61 2.14 -11.18
N PHE A 817 -41.34 1.82 -10.93
CA PHE A 817 -40.26 2.81 -10.97
C PHE A 817 -39.89 3.14 -12.41
N ASN A 818 -39.84 4.42 -12.78
CA ASN A 818 -39.37 4.84 -14.11
C ASN A 818 -37.83 4.80 -14.16
N TYR A 819 -37.28 3.66 -14.57
CA TYR A 819 -35.84 3.41 -14.70
C TYR A 819 -35.13 4.41 -15.62
N GLU A 820 -35.85 4.95 -16.61
CA GLU A 820 -35.29 5.86 -17.61
C GLU A 820 -35.04 7.26 -17.03
N ALA A 821 -35.92 7.73 -16.14
CA ALA A 821 -35.75 9.01 -15.45
C ALA A 821 -34.52 9.01 -14.51
N PHE A 822 -34.25 7.89 -13.84
CA PHE A 822 -33.11 7.75 -12.93
C PHE A 822 -31.77 7.69 -13.68
N PHE A 823 -31.73 7.03 -14.84
CA PHE A 823 -30.53 6.96 -15.69
C PHE A 823 -30.16 8.35 -16.26
N ARG A 824 -31.16 9.14 -16.64
CA ARG A 824 -30.96 10.51 -17.16
C ARG A 824 -30.52 11.53 -16.10
N CYS A 825 -30.73 11.27 -14.81
CA CYS A 825 -30.24 12.14 -13.72
C CYS A 825 -28.81 11.79 -13.26
N ALA A 826 -28.28 10.63 -13.66
CA ALA A 826 -26.95 10.13 -13.28
C ALA A 826 -25.92 10.22 -14.43
N SER A 827 -26.34 10.73 -15.58
CA SER A 827 -25.49 11.22 -16.67
C SER A 827 -25.46 12.75 -16.61
#